data_AF-A0A4Z2G065-F1
#
_entry.id   AF-A0A4Z2G065-F1
#
_cell.length_a   1.000
_cell.length_b   1.000
_cell.length_c   1.000
_cell.angle_alpha   90.00
_cell.angle_beta   90.00
_cell.angle_gamma   90.00
#
_symmetry.space_group_name_H-M   'P 1'
#
loop_
_entity.id
_entity.type
_entity.pdbx_description
1 polymer ?
#
loop_
_entity_poly.entity_id
_entity_poly.type
_entity_poly.pdbx_seq_one_letter_code
_entity_poly.pdbx_strand_id
1 'polypeptide(L)'
;MERTTHYDSILDRSQRITWQDDCYVDLQAAPASPASRADAHDLGWILKHQDQLRRFMTTAFLEGTLAHLRQVEVLTPAEETQIRAAARLQDQVTALTSIVTGKDAHSCGALRGFIQSSESPEARLTVSHDSMVQEHKEELLRRAEQLRDRDSSGCPELSLSSRTLLLVDGLSDLQQKEHDLMQVGATRGRRRNHLRPLGLAKLLEPLTRLSLPPRVSLTVGVAGIGKTSWVRHFVRQWSRGAVGPDLSFVLPLTFCELNSVERVSAEKLVAMAFPHLSDPAVVLSGRCRTLLILDGLDESRHTLNFSDAAPCSDPKKEVSVDELVTNVLRGTLLPGVAVWLTCRPGVASLIPGGLVDRVTEIPGFSPQDIQLFLNHHFSDGGSAGRIWAHLESQKVLMVMCYIPCVCWMVADTLTFLMQSEAPESLPRTCTELYAHFCSMKAEVGEPRGREKAEPLHGSRRLLASLGRLAFYGLLRHKYTFSEPELRAHGVELLGQGSLGSGVLAREESALSTTYRFTHLSLQEFLAATFYHVSSKRAIFDLFSESTVSWPKLGFQNHFRSAVQRSQQAADGHLDVFVRFLAGLLRPAALKPLAGLLALGKEDGAQKAWAAGFLQGLLGGGGAAVSLREVNLAYCLQELQHTELLRSVEEDLQLRSLAGKLTRAHCVVLGYLLHVSPHCSEQTDLSGSLSAATVKCLLPQLLFCSCLRSAPRPRHDALSLAMAPSPSP
;
A
#
# COMPACT_ATOMS: atom_id res chain seq x y z
N MET A 1 60.01 -9.93 10.36
CA MET A 1 59.64 -8.87 11.32
C MET A 1 59.07 -7.70 10.54
N GLU A 2 57.77 -7.49 10.75
CA GLU A 2 57.00 -6.24 10.61
C GLU A 2 57.01 -5.51 9.26
N ARG A 3 55.90 -5.68 8.51
CA ARG A 3 55.03 -4.59 8.02
C ARG A 3 53.93 -5.14 7.11
N THR A 4 52.86 -5.67 7.70
CA THR A 4 51.56 -5.89 7.04
C THR A 4 50.47 -5.99 8.11
N THR A 5 50.11 -4.88 8.73
CA THR A 5 48.90 -4.75 9.57
C THR A 5 48.53 -3.27 9.66
N HIS A 6 47.88 -2.73 8.63
CA HIS A 6 47.22 -1.42 8.78
C HIS A 6 46.02 -1.16 7.85
N TYR A 7 45.41 -2.21 7.29
CA TYR A 7 44.19 -2.07 6.45
C TYR A 7 43.08 -3.11 6.75
N ASP A 8 43.06 -3.69 7.95
CA ASP A 8 42.04 -4.66 8.38
C ASP A 8 41.19 -4.23 9.59
N SER A 9 41.21 -2.96 10.02
CA SER A 9 40.46 -2.51 11.22
C SER A 9 39.24 -1.62 10.96
N ILE A 10 38.63 -1.65 9.76
CA ILE A 10 37.37 -0.90 9.46
C ILE A 10 36.16 -1.86 9.35
N LEU A 11 36.31 -3.13 9.73
CA LEU A 11 35.23 -4.13 9.69
C LEU A 11 35.07 -4.88 11.02
N ASP A 12 35.13 -4.18 12.15
CA ASP A 12 34.65 -4.73 13.43
C ASP A 12 33.35 -4.03 13.87
N ARG A 13 32.22 -4.66 13.54
CA ARG A 13 30.85 -4.26 13.89
C ARG A 13 30.44 -4.87 15.24
N SER A 14 31.18 -4.59 16.31
CA SER A 14 30.87 -5.12 17.64
C SER A 14 30.94 -4.12 18.79
N GLN A 15 31.10 -2.81 18.55
CA GLN A 15 30.95 -1.80 19.60
C GLN A 15 29.60 -1.09 19.50
N ARG A 16 28.65 -1.64 20.27
CA ARG A 16 27.38 -0.99 20.61
C ARG A 16 27.69 0.30 21.36
N ILE A 17 27.26 1.44 20.84
CA ILE A 17 27.01 2.61 21.68
C ILE A 17 25.56 2.50 22.13
N THR A 18 25.36 2.06 23.36
CA THR A 18 24.09 2.04 24.08
C THR A 18 23.70 3.47 24.41
N TRP A 19 22.82 4.08 23.61
CA TRP A 19 22.09 5.29 24.00
C TRP A 19 20.66 4.92 24.34
N GLN A 20 20.51 4.17 25.42
CA GLN A 20 19.31 4.09 26.22
C GLN A 20 19.79 4.30 27.65
N ASP A 21 19.51 5.49 28.16
CA ASP A 21 19.21 5.85 29.56
C ASP A 21 19.67 7.28 29.86
N ASP A 22 18.78 7.98 30.57
CA ASP A 22 18.94 9.26 31.27
C ASP A 22 19.00 10.56 30.45
N CYS A 23 17.86 11.26 30.43
CA CYS A 23 17.71 12.66 30.88
C CYS A 23 16.22 13.05 30.83
N TYR A 24 15.41 12.47 31.73
CA TYR A 24 14.12 13.06 32.13
C TYR A 24 14.40 13.98 33.33
N VAL A 25 14.13 15.27 33.17
CA VAL A 25 14.07 16.21 34.30
C VAL A 25 12.60 16.39 34.63
N ASP A 26 12.18 15.80 35.75
CA ASP A 26 10.91 16.11 36.40
C ASP A 26 10.95 17.55 36.93
N LEU A 27 10.15 18.44 36.34
CA LEU A 27 9.86 19.73 36.94
C LEU A 27 8.70 19.55 37.93
N GLN A 28 9.05 19.31 39.20
CA GLN A 28 8.09 19.40 40.31
C GLN A 28 7.74 20.88 40.55
N ALA A 29 6.49 21.24 40.28
CA ALA A 29 5.91 22.52 40.67
C ALA A 29 5.49 22.48 42.15
N ALA A 30 5.93 23.47 42.93
CA ALA A 30 5.50 23.68 44.31
C ALA A 30 4.06 24.24 44.37
N PRO A 31 3.26 23.92 45.41
CA PRO A 31 1.88 24.38 45.49
C PRO A 31 1.82 25.86 45.92
N ALA A 32 1.11 26.68 45.14
CA ALA A 32 0.73 28.03 45.52
C ALA A 32 -0.57 28.03 46.35
N SER A 33 -0.66 28.99 47.28
CA SER A 33 -1.76 29.25 48.21
C SER A 33 -3.11 29.54 47.52
N PRO A 34 -4.26 29.34 48.21
CA PRO A 34 -5.57 29.37 47.57
C PRO A 34 -6.00 30.81 47.24
N ALA A 35 -5.95 31.17 45.96
CA ALA A 35 -6.66 32.32 45.40
C ALA A 35 -8.16 32.01 45.27
N SER A 36 -8.99 33.05 45.23
CA SER A 36 -10.45 32.88 45.15
C SER A 36 -10.85 32.16 43.85
N ARG A 37 -12.02 31.50 43.83
CA ARG A 37 -12.51 30.72 42.67
C ARG A 37 -12.59 31.52 41.35
N ALA A 38 -12.71 32.85 41.41
CA ALA A 38 -12.69 33.72 40.24
C ALA A 38 -11.26 34.00 39.75
N ASP A 39 -10.33 34.23 40.66
CA ASP A 39 -8.92 34.53 40.36
C ASP A 39 -8.20 33.33 39.71
N ALA A 40 -8.53 32.12 40.15
CA ALA A 40 -7.99 30.88 39.58
C ALA A 40 -8.49 30.61 38.14
N HIS A 41 -9.68 31.11 37.79
CA HIS A 41 -10.29 30.87 36.49
C HIS A 41 -9.60 31.65 35.37
N ASP A 42 -9.28 32.93 35.60
CA ASP A 42 -8.68 33.79 34.57
C ASP A 42 -7.19 33.52 34.36
N LEU A 43 -6.45 33.24 35.43
CA LEU A 43 -5.08 32.74 35.36
C LEU A 43 -5.04 31.38 34.63
N GLY A 44 -5.94 30.47 35.00
CA GLY A 44 -6.10 29.17 34.34
C GLY A 44 -6.45 29.29 32.86
N TRP A 45 -7.22 30.31 32.47
CA TRP A 45 -7.59 30.54 31.07
C TRP A 45 -6.38 30.97 30.23
N ILE A 46 -5.56 31.92 30.70
CA ILE A 46 -4.38 32.37 29.95
C ILE A 46 -3.36 31.25 29.81
N LEU A 47 -3.11 30.51 30.90
CA LEU A 47 -2.21 29.35 30.86
C LEU A 47 -2.72 28.28 29.90
N LYS A 48 -4.03 28.02 29.88
CA LYS A 48 -4.64 27.08 28.94
C LYS A 48 -4.49 27.51 27.47
N HIS A 49 -4.58 28.80 27.18
CA HIS A 49 -4.55 29.33 25.79
C HIS A 49 -3.18 29.89 25.37
N GLN A 50 -2.13 29.65 26.16
CA GLN A 50 -0.81 30.24 25.94
C GLN A 50 -0.22 29.83 24.58
N ASP A 51 -0.36 28.57 24.20
CA ASP A 51 0.15 28.06 22.92
C ASP A 51 -0.61 28.64 21.73
N GLN A 52 -1.93 28.82 21.85
CA GLN A 52 -2.81 29.41 20.86
C GLN A 52 -2.50 30.89 20.68
N LEU A 53 -2.27 31.61 21.77
CA LEU A 53 -1.78 32.99 21.74
C LEU A 53 -0.45 33.07 20.99
N ARG A 54 0.52 32.22 21.33
CA ARG A 54 1.83 32.21 20.61
C ARG A 54 1.68 31.86 19.14
N ARG A 55 0.68 31.05 18.76
CA ARG A 55 0.45 30.57 17.40
C ARG A 55 -0.31 31.55 16.52
N PHE A 56 -1.37 32.18 17.03
CA PHE A 56 -2.29 32.98 16.20
C PHE A 56 -2.05 34.48 16.26
N MET A 57 -1.33 34.98 17.26
CA MET A 57 -1.13 36.41 17.42
C MET A 57 -0.27 36.96 16.27
N THR A 58 -0.73 38.05 15.67
CA THR A 58 -0.01 38.80 14.64
C THR A 58 0.59 40.07 15.25
N THR A 59 1.55 40.70 14.58
CA THR A 59 2.11 41.98 15.04
C THR A 59 1.02 43.04 15.20
N ALA A 60 0.09 43.13 14.26
CA ALA A 60 -1.03 44.09 14.34
C ALA A 60 -1.95 43.80 15.55
N PHE A 61 -2.25 42.52 15.79
CA PHE A 61 -3.10 42.13 16.92
C PHE A 61 -2.39 42.29 18.27
N LEU A 62 -1.08 42.04 18.34
CA LEU A 62 -0.24 42.33 19.51
C LEU A 62 -0.26 43.82 19.83
N GLU A 63 -0.03 44.70 18.86
CA GLU A 63 -0.01 46.14 19.08
C GLU A 63 -1.37 46.65 19.58
N GLY A 64 -2.47 46.14 19.02
CA GLY A 64 -3.82 46.43 19.53
C GLY A 64 -4.03 45.95 20.97
N THR A 65 -3.49 44.77 21.30
CA THR A 65 -3.55 44.21 22.66
C THR A 65 -2.74 45.04 23.66
N LEU A 66 -1.51 45.44 23.31
CA LEU A 66 -0.65 46.28 24.15
C LEU A 66 -1.28 47.65 24.37
N ALA A 67 -1.82 48.26 23.32
CA ALA A 67 -2.51 49.55 23.42
C ALA A 67 -3.72 49.47 24.37
N HIS A 68 -4.52 48.41 24.27
CA HIS A 68 -5.66 48.20 25.16
C HIS A 68 -5.21 48.00 26.61
N LEU A 69 -4.26 47.10 26.86
CA LEU A 69 -3.77 46.80 28.21
C LEU A 69 -3.10 48.01 28.87
N ARG A 70 -2.47 48.89 28.09
CA ARG A 70 -1.96 50.17 28.58
C ARG A 70 -3.10 51.15 28.90
N GLN A 71 -4.16 51.18 28.09
CA GLN A 71 -5.32 52.04 28.33
C GLN A 71 -6.09 51.66 29.60
N VAL A 72 -6.17 50.37 29.92
CA VAL A 72 -6.79 49.87 31.17
C VAL A 72 -5.80 49.77 32.34
N GLU A 73 -4.64 50.44 32.24
CA GLU A 73 -3.60 50.53 33.28
C GLU A 73 -3.02 49.17 33.75
N VAL A 74 -3.15 48.12 32.93
CA VAL A 74 -2.57 46.79 33.20
C VAL A 74 -1.09 46.73 32.84
N LEU A 75 -0.63 47.47 31.82
CA LEU A 75 0.79 47.55 31.43
C LEU A 75 1.39 48.93 31.68
N THR A 76 2.57 48.96 32.30
CA THR A 76 3.40 50.18 32.41
C THR A 76 4.19 50.42 31.12
N PRO A 77 4.62 51.68 30.85
CA PRO A 77 5.46 51.98 29.68
C PRO A 77 6.79 51.20 29.66
N ALA A 78 7.35 50.89 30.83
CA ALA A 78 8.56 50.09 30.96
C ALA A 78 8.34 48.62 30.55
N GLU A 79 7.24 48.01 31.00
CA GLU A 79 6.87 46.63 30.64
C GLU A 79 6.51 46.50 29.17
N GLU A 80 5.81 47.50 28.60
CA GLU A 80 5.53 47.54 27.16
C GLU A 80 6.83 47.60 26.35
N THR A 81 7.80 48.42 26.78
CA THR A 81 9.12 48.51 26.14
C THR A 81 9.89 47.20 26.27
N GLN A 82 9.78 46.51 27.42
CA GLN A 82 10.38 45.19 27.64
C GLN A 82 9.78 44.13 26.72
N ILE A 83 8.46 44.11 26.54
CA ILE A 83 7.78 43.20 25.60
C ILE A 83 8.29 43.48 24.18
N ARG A 84 8.33 44.75 23.77
CA ARG A 84 8.81 45.16 22.43
C ARG A 84 10.30 44.87 22.20
N ALA A 85 11.10 44.79 23.26
CA ALA A 85 12.54 44.51 23.16
C ALA A 85 12.84 43.07 22.73
N ALA A 86 11.89 42.14 22.84
CA ALA A 86 12.08 40.77 22.37
C ALA A 86 12.10 40.71 20.83
N ALA A 87 13.06 39.96 20.29
CA ALA A 87 13.39 39.98 18.87
C ALA A 87 12.36 39.27 17.97
N ARG A 88 11.68 38.23 18.47
CA ARG A 88 10.66 37.47 17.72
C ARG A 88 9.28 37.72 18.30
N LEU A 89 8.27 37.75 17.44
CA LEU A 89 6.88 37.91 17.85
C LEU A 89 6.46 36.89 18.91
N GLN A 90 6.86 35.61 18.79
CA GLN A 90 6.52 34.60 19.80
C GLN A 90 7.13 34.90 21.17
N ASP A 91 8.32 35.50 21.20
CA ASP A 91 8.99 35.89 22.45
C ASP A 91 8.30 37.10 23.07
N GLN A 92 7.81 38.04 22.24
CA GLN A 92 6.98 39.16 22.68
C GLN A 92 5.65 38.67 23.28
N VAL A 93 4.97 37.71 22.64
CA VAL A 93 3.75 37.08 23.19
C VAL A 93 4.05 36.41 24.53
N THR A 94 5.16 35.68 24.61
CA THR A 94 5.55 34.97 25.84
C THR A 94 5.82 35.95 26.98
N ALA A 95 6.54 37.03 26.70
CA ALA A 95 6.79 38.12 27.65
C ALA A 95 5.48 38.77 28.11
N LEU A 96 4.57 39.08 27.18
CA LEU A 96 3.25 39.62 27.50
C LEU A 96 2.48 38.68 28.43
N THR A 97 2.34 37.40 28.07
CA THR A 97 1.62 36.43 28.89
C THR A 97 2.25 36.29 30.27
N SER A 98 3.59 36.22 30.36
CA SER A 98 4.32 36.10 31.62
C SER A 98 4.12 37.30 32.54
N ILE A 99 4.15 38.52 31.99
CA ILE A 99 3.95 39.77 32.75
C ILE A 99 2.51 39.82 33.27
N VAL A 100 1.53 39.53 32.41
CA VAL A 100 0.11 39.56 32.79
C VAL A 100 -0.23 38.51 33.84
N THR A 101 0.29 37.27 33.70
CA THR A 101 0.08 36.21 34.69
C THR A 101 0.81 36.44 36.02
N GLY A 102 1.87 37.26 36.02
CA GLY A 102 2.68 37.55 37.20
C GLY A 102 2.12 38.66 38.10
N LYS A 103 1.07 39.36 37.68
CA LYS A 103 0.46 40.48 38.42
C LYS A 103 -0.70 40.01 39.31
N ASP A 104 -1.92 40.15 38.82
CA ASP A 104 -3.14 39.89 39.56
C ASP A 104 -4.25 39.38 38.64
N ALA A 105 -5.35 38.89 39.22
CA ALA A 105 -6.46 38.33 38.46
C ALA A 105 -7.13 39.38 37.56
N HIS A 106 -7.13 40.66 37.96
CA HIS A 106 -7.65 41.75 37.14
C HIS A 106 -6.87 41.90 35.82
N SER A 107 -5.54 41.85 35.89
CA SER A 107 -4.68 41.87 34.69
C SER A 107 -4.99 40.71 33.75
N CYS A 108 -5.18 39.50 34.31
CA CYS A 108 -5.54 38.31 33.55
C CYS A 108 -6.94 38.44 32.90
N GLY A 109 -7.91 38.93 33.66
CA GLY A 109 -9.27 39.17 33.20
C GLY A 109 -9.33 40.23 32.10
N ALA A 110 -8.50 41.27 32.15
CA ALA A 110 -8.42 42.32 31.13
C ALA A 110 -7.90 41.79 29.79
N LEU A 111 -6.80 41.02 29.80
CA LEU A 111 -6.28 40.39 28.58
C LEU A 111 -7.30 39.41 27.99
N ARG A 112 -7.87 38.55 28.84
CA ARG A 112 -8.92 37.61 28.42
C ARG A 112 -10.13 38.33 27.84
N GLY A 113 -10.61 39.38 28.51
CA GLY A 113 -11.76 40.17 28.09
C GLY A 113 -11.55 40.83 26.73
N PHE A 114 -10.36 41.39 26.49
CA PHE A 114 -9.99 41.95 25.20
C PHE A 114 -10.02 40.91 24.09
N ILE A 115 -9.41 39.74 24.31
CA ILE A 115 -9.40 38.66 23.32
C ILE A 115 -10.83 38.17 23.06
N GLN A 116 -11.64 37.92 24.10
CA GLN A 116 -12.99 37.39 23.93
C GLN A 116 -13.97 38.39 23.29
N SER A 117 -13.75 39.70 23.45
CA SER A 117 -14.57 40.76 22.84
C SER A 117 -14.07 41.21 21.46
N SER A 118 -12.86 40.84 21.07
CA SER A 118 -12.30 41.20 19.77
C SER A 118 -12.95 40.41 18.64
N GLU A 119 -13.43 41.11 17.60
CA GLU A 119 -13.93 40.49 16.39
C GLU A 119 -12.82 40.01 15.44
N SER A 120 -11.54 40.19 15.79
CA SER A 120 -10.42 39.77 14.95
C SER A 120 -10.41 38.25 14.71
N PRO A 121 -9.98 37.78 13.53
CA PRO A 121 -9.85 36.35 13.27
C PRO A 121 -8.84 35.68 14.21
N GLU A 122 -7.78 36.38 14.61
CA GLU A 122 -6.79 35.90 15.58
C GLU A 122 -7.41 35.58 16.95
N ALA A 123 -8.27 36.47 17.45
CA ALA A 123 -8.97 36.29 18.71
C ALA A 123 -9.93 35.10 18.67
N ARG A 124 -10.74 34.99 17.61
CA ARG A 124 -11.68 33.87 17.43
C ARG A 124 -10.95 32.53 17.40
N LEU A 125 -9.82 32.46 16.68
CA LEU A 125 -9.02 31.23 16.62
C LEU A 125 -8.39 30.88 17.95
N THR A 126 -7.90 31.89 18.69
CA THR A 126 -7.33 31.67 20.03
C THR A 126 -8.35 31.01 20.96
N VAL A 127 -9.62 31.44 20.91
CA VAL A 127 -10.68 30.91 21.79
C VAL A 127 -11.25 29.57 21.31
N SER A 128 -11.44 29.41 19.99
CA SER A 128 -12.18 28.27 19.43
C SER A 128 -11.33 27.10 18.95
N HIS A 129 -10.02 27.29 18.78
CA HIS A 129 -9.12 26.28 18.19
C HIS A 129 -9.25 24.91 18.87
N ASP A 130 -9.15 24.84 20.20
CA ASP A 130 -9.16 23.55 20.90
C ASP A 130 -10.50 22.83 20.78
N SER A 131 -11.60 23.58 20.81
CA SER A 131 -12.94 23.03 20.58
C SER A 131 -13.06 22.49 19.16
N MET A 132 -12.55 23.23 18.16
CA MET A 132 -12.57 22.83 16.76
C MET A 132 -11.72 21.58 16.49
N VAL A 133 -10.54 21.50 17.11
CA VAL A 133 -9.68 20.30 17.04
C VAL A 133 -10.38 19.10 17.68
N GLN A 134 -11.00 19.30 18.84
CA GLN A 134 -11.68 18.23 19.56
C GLN A 134 -12.91 17.71 18.80
N GLU A 135 -13.74 18.60 18.26
CA GLU A 135 -14.89 18.26 17.42
C GLU A 135 -14.46 17.46 16.18
N HIS A 136 -13.38 17.89 15.52
CA HIS A 136 -12.84 17.18 14.36
C HIS A 136 -12.31 15.78 14.72
N LYS A 137 -11.63 15.65 15.86
CA LYS A 137 -11.17 14.35 16.36
C LYS A 137 -12.33 13.39 16.62
N GLU A 138 -13.41 13.89 17.24
CA GLU A 138 -14.62 13.12 17.54
C GLU A 138 -15.34 12.68 16.27
N GLU A 139 -15.49 13.56 15.27
CA GLU A 139 -16.11 13.22 13.99
C GLU A 139 -15.30 12.17 13.22
N LEU A 140 -13.96 12.32 13.16
CA LEU A 140 -13.12 11.31 12.52
C LEU A 140 -13.13 9.97 13.26
N LEU A 141 -13.20 9.98 14.60
CA LEU A 141 -13.32 8.76 15.38
C LEU A 141 -14.66 8.06 15.10
N ARG A 142 -15.76 8.81 15.09
CA ARG A 142 -17.10 8.32 14.75
C ARG A 142 -17.13 7.69 13.36
N ARG A 143 -16.52 8.34 12.35
CA ARG A 143 -16.39 7.79 10.99
C ARG A 143 -15.57 6.50 10.98
N ALA A 144 -14.45 6.47 11.71
CA ALA A 144 -13.58 5.30 11.78
C ALA A 144 -14.20 4.10 12.52
N GLU A 145 -15.24 4.31 13.32
CA GLU A 145 -16.01 3.26 14.01
C GLU A 145 -17.21 2.76 13.19
N GLN A 146 -17.82 3.63 12.37
CA GLN A 146 -18.92 3.27 11.48
C GLN A 146 -18.50 2.40 10.30
N LEU A 147 -17.31 2.65 9.77
CA LEU A 147 -16.64 1.73 8.87
C LEU A 147 -16.26 0.50 9.71
N ARG A 148 -17.15 -0.49 9.80
CA ARG A 148 -16.77 -1.82 10.29
C ARG A 148 -15.63 -2.28 9.41
N ASP A 149 -14.41 -2.17 9.91
CA ASP A 149 -13.27 -2.87 9.34
C ASP A 149 -13.72 -4.34 9.32
N ARG A 150 -13.97 -4.92 8.13
CA ARG A 150 -13.97 -6.39 7.99
C ARG A 150 -12.65 -6.97 8.52
N ASP A 151 -11.62 -6.14 8.61
CA ASP A 151 -10.33 -6.38 9.25
C ASP A 151 -10.37 -6.36 10.81
N SER A 152 -11.46 -5.92 11.46
CA SER A 152 -11.59 -5.81 12.94
C SER A 152 -11.70 -7.15 13.66
N SER A 153 -11.96 -8.24 12.93
CA SER A 153 -11.81 -9.60 13.46
C SER A 153 -10.33 -10.07 13.46
N GLY A 154 -9.39 -9.15 13.22
CA GLY A 154 -7.96 -9.42 13.16
C GLY A 154 -7.35 -9.79 14.51
N CYS A 155 -6.40 -10.71 14.45
CA CYS A 155 -5.57 -11.13 15.57
C CYS A 155 -4.96 -9.92 16.33
N PRO A 156 -5.13 -9.79 17.66
CA PRO A 156 -4.51 -8.74 18.46
C PRO A 156 -2.99 -8.67 18.29
N GLU A 157 -2.34 -9.82 18.06
CA GLU A 157 -0.89 -9.93 17.87
C GLU A 157 -0.44 -9.43 16.48
N LEU A 158 -1.35 -9.39 15.50
CA LEU A 158 -1.12 -8.79 14.17
C LEU A 158 -1.63 -7.34 14.09
N SER A 159 -1.98 -6.76 15.24
CA SER A 159 -2.40 -5.36 15.32
C SER A 159 -1.36 -4.46 14.67
N LEU A 160 -1.84 -3.49 13.88
CA LEU A 160 -1.01 -2.46 13.26
C LEU A 160 -0.21 -1.67 14.31
N SER A 161 -0.67 -1.62 15.56
CA SER A 161 0.06 -1.01 16.68
C SER A 161 1.44 -1.65 16.94
N SER A 162 1.60 -2.94 16.65
CA SER A 162 2.83 -3.70 16.87
C SER A 162 3.74 -3.77 15.63
N ARG A 163 3.24 -3.31 14.47
CA ARG A 163 3.97 -3.35 13.19
C ARG A 163 4.69 -2.03 12.94
N THR A 164 5.69 -2.08 12.08
CA THR A 164 6.48 -0.90 11.68
C THR A 164 6.54 -0.80 10.17
N LEU A 165 6.58 0.42 9.66
CA LEU A 165 6.91 0.71 8.27
C LEU A 165 8.41 0.50 8.06
N LEU A 166 8.83 0.32 6.81
CA LEU A 166 10.25 0.28 6.45
C LEU A 166 10.63 1.60 5.77
N LEU A 167 11.64 2.29 6.28
CA LEU A 167 12.23 3.44 5.59
C LEU A 167 13.05 2.95 4.40
N VAL A 168 12.77 3.46 3.21
CA VAL A 168 13.43 3.07 1.95
C VAL A 168 13.95 4.31 1.23
N ASP A 169 15.08 4.18 0.53
CA ASP A 169 15.69 5.29 -0.23
C ASP A 169 14.95 5.61 -1.54
N GLY A 170 14.11 4.68 -2.01
CA GLY A 170 13.35 4.81 -3.24
C GLY A 170 12.78 3.46 -3.69
N LEU A 171 12.19 3.44 -4.88
CA LEU A 171 11.68 2.22 -5.49
C LEU A 171 12.78 1.47 -6.23
N SER A 172 12.84 0.16 -6.03
CA SER A 172 13.71 -0.72 -6.82
C SER A 172 13.16 -0.99 -8.22
N ASP A 173 14.03 -1.32 -9.19
CA ASP A 173 13.64 -1.76 -10.54
C ASP A 173 12.59 -2.87 -10.52
N LEU A 174 12.71 -3.78 -9.55
CA LEU A 174 11.75 -4.86 -9.35
C LEU A 174 10.36 -4.29 -9.04
N GLN A 175 10.27 -3.37 -8.10
CA GLN A 175 9.01 -2.74 -7.69
C GLN A 175 8.35 -1.94 -8.81
N GLN A 176 9.14 -1.45 -9.78
CA GLN A 176 8.64 -0.70 -10.92
C GLN A 176 8.11 -1.59 -12.06
N LYS A 177 8.68 -2.78 -12.25
CA LYS A 177 8.44 -3.62 -13.45
C LYS A 177 7.67 -4.92 -13.19
N GLU A 178 7.58 -5.35 -11.94
CA GLU A 178 6.99 -6.62 -11.53
C GLU A 178 5.53 -6.46 -11.09
N HIS A 179 4.73 -7.51 -11.29
CA HIS A 179 3.34 -7.53 -10.84
C HIS A 179 3.24 -7.53 -9.30
N ASP A 180 2.26 -6.79 -8.76
CA ASP A 180 1.99 -6.65 -7.31
C ASP A 180 2.06 -7.97 -6.51
N LEU A 181 1.43 -9.04 -7.03
CA LEU A 181 1.39 -10.35 -6.36
C LEU A 181 2.78 -10.95 -6.15
N MET A 182 3.75 -10.59 -6.99
CA MET A 182 5.09 -11.18 -7.01
C MET A 182 6.13 -10.37 -6.24
N GLN A 183 5.91 -9.06 -6.10
CA GLN A 183 6.87 -8.19 -5.42
C GLN A 183 7.08 -8.58 -3.96
N VAL A 184 6.01 -8.96 -3.25
CA VAL A 184 6.11 -9.43 -1.86
C VAL A 184 6.85 -10.76 -1.74
N GLY A 185 6.89 -11.57 -2.80
CA GLY A 185 7.63 -12.84 -2.83
C GLY A 185 9.14 -12.63 -2.78
N ALA A 186 9.63 -11.50 -3.27
CA ALA A 186 11.05 -11.15 -3.22
C ALA A 186 11.55 -10.89 -1.81
N THR A 187 10.71 -10.30 -0.96
CA THR A 187 11.04 -9.99 0.44
C THR A 187 10.51 -11.05 1.40
N ARG A 188 9.49 -11.83 1.01
CA ARG A 188 8.84 -12.88 1.83
C ARG A 188 8.28 -12.37 3.15
N GLY A 189 7.84 -11.11 3.15
CA GLY A 189 7.50 -10.37 4.36
C GLY A 189 8.66 -10.17 5.34
N ARG A 190 9.89 -10.57 4.97
CA ARG A 190 11.08 -10.30 5.77
C ARG A 190 11.64 -8.92 5.47
N ARG A 191 12.31 -8.38 6.48
CA ARG A 191 13.09 -7.15 6.35
C ARG A 191 14.30 -7.42 5.48
N ARG A 192 14.55 -6.58 4.48
CA ARG A 192 15.90 -6.53 3.89
C ARG A 192 16.83 -6.05 4.99
N ASN A 193 17.94 -6.75 5.24
CA ASN A 193 18.84 -6.54 6.38
C ASN A 193 19.39 -5.09 6.52
N HIS A 194 19.19 -4.25 5.51
CA HIS A 194 19.66 -2.87 5.44
C HIS A 194 18.56 -1.82 5.71
N LEU A 195 17.27 -2.21 5.69
CA LEU A 195 16.16 -1.26 5.84
C LEU A 195 15.83 -1.00 7.31
N ARG A 196 15.60 0.27 7.65
CA ARG A 196 15.34 0.70 9.02
C ARG A 196 13.84 0.68 9.33
N PRO A 197 13.39 0.07 10.44
CA PRO A 197 11.99 0.15 10.85
C PRO A 197 11.66 1.58 11.29
N LEU A 198 10.46 2.04 10.92
CA LEU A 198 9.92 3.34 11.28
C LEU A 198 8.54 3.12 11.91
N GLY A 199 8.42 3.52 13.18
CA GLY A 199 7.13 3.53 13.88
C GLY A 199 6.22 4.62 13.30
N LEU A 200 4.91 4.42 13.40
CA LEU A 200 3.91 5.32 12.81
C LEU A 200 4.01 6.76 13.34
N ALA A 201 4.28 6.93 14.64
CA ALA A 201 4.48 8.25 15.25
C ALA A 201 5.62 9.03 14.59
N LYS A 202 6.65 8.34 14.09
CA LYS A 202 7.82 8.96 13.46
C LYS A 202 7.63 9.28 11.98
N LEU A 203 6.48 8.95 11.38
CA LEU A 203 6.24 9.13 9.95
C LEU A 203 6.41 10.58 9.49
N LEU A 204 6.07 11.54 10.35
CA LEU A 204 6.12 12.99 10.06
C LEU A 204 7.17 13.72 10.90
N GLU A 205 7.90 13.00 11.75
CA GLU A 205 8.93 13.57 12.60
C GLU A 205 10.27 13.62 11.86
N PRO A 206 11.16 14.56 12.20
CA PRO A 206 12.53 14.54 11.70
C PRO A 206 13.26 13.27 12.16
N LEU A 207 14.08 12.67 11.29
CA LEU A 207 14.83 11.45 11.64
C LEU A 207 15.98 11.73 12.60
N THR A 208 16.53 12.95 12.55
CA THR A 208 17.62 13.44 13.38
C THR A 208 17.33 14.87 13.83
N ARG A 209 18.06 15.36 14.84
CA ARG A 209 17.94 16.76 15.30
C ARG A 209 18.34 17.80 14.23
N LEU A 210 19.04 17.37 13.18
CA LEU A 210 19.51 18.22 12.09
C LEU A 210 18.63 18.12 10.84
N SER A 211 17.82 17.07 10.71
CA SER A 211 16.91 16.93 9.59
C SER A 211 15.66 17.77 9.79
N LEU A 212 15.15 18.36 8.71
CA LEU A 212 13.83 18.97 8.71
C LEU A 212 12.74 17.87 8.77
N PRO A 213 11.58 18.14 9.38
CA PRO A 213 10.41 17.28 9.23
C PRO A 213 10.04 17.15 7.74
N PRO A 214 9.66 15.96 7.25
CA PRO A 214 9.24 15.78 5.87
C PRO A 214 7.93 16.55 5.64
N ARG A 215 7.85 17.26 4.51
CA ARG A 215 6.59 17.83 4.03
C ARG A 215 5.80 16.78 3.27
N VAL A 216 6.43 16.01 2.40
CA VAL A 216 5.79 14.95 1.60
C VAL A 216 6.33 13.58 1.99
N SER A 217 5.47 12.77 2.59
CA SER A 217 5.73 11.37 2.91
C SER A 217 4.94 10.45 1.96
N LEU A 218 5.62 9.50 1.34
CA LEU A 218 5.03 8.50 0.45
C LEU A 218 5.13 7.11 1.11
N THR A 219 4.01 6.42 1.25
CA THR A 219 3.96 5.02 1.68
C THR A 219 3.57 4.13 0.51
N VAL A 220 4.48 3.24 0.13
CA VAL A 220 4.29 2.30 -0.98
C VAL A 220 3.94 0.92 -0.46
N GLY A 221 3.10 0.23 -1.23
CA GLY A 221 2.72 -1.13 -0.90
C GLY A 221 1.80 -1.73 -1.95
N VAL A 222 1.93 -3.03 -2.19
CA VAL A 222 1.14 -3.74 -3.21
C VAL A 222 -0.35 -3.76 -2.88
N ALA A 223 -1.20 -4.13 -3.84
CA ALA A 223 -2.61 -4.37 -3.61
C ALA A 223 -2.83 -5.35 -2.45
N GLY A 224 -3.81 -5.07 -1.57
CA GLY A 224 -4.15 -5.95 -0.44
C GLY A 224 -3.16 -5.96 0.73
N ILE A 225 -2.09 -5.16 0.70
CA ILE A 225 -1.08 -5.14 1.79
C ILE A 225 -1.56 -4.42 3.07
N GLY A 226 -2.62 -3.61 2.97
CA GLY A 226 -3.20 -2.87 4.09
C GLY A 226 -2.93 -1.36 4.13
N LYS A 227 -2.61 -0.71 3.00
CA LYS A 227 -2.37 0.75 2.92
C LYS A 227 -3.47 1.57 3.61
N THR A 228 -4.72 1.38 3.20
CA THR A 228 -5.89 2.05 3.78
C THR A 228 -6.09 1.70 5.26
N SER A 229 -5.83 0.45 5.66
CA SER A 229 -5.89 0.04 7.07
C SER A 229 -4.85 0.79 7.92
N TRP A 230 -3.65 1.07 7.39
CA TRP A 230 -2.65 1.93 8.03
C TRP A 230 -3.10 3.38 8.17
N VAL A 231 -3.72 3.94 7.13
CA VAL A 231 -4.29 5.32 7.17
C VAL A 231 -5.39 5.42 8.23
N ARG A 232 -6.35 4.48 8.22
CA ARG A 232 -7.42 4.43 9.23
C ARG A 232 -6.85 4.27 10.64
N HIS A 233 -5.83 3.44 10.80
CA HIS A 233 -5.17 3.27 12.09
C HIS A 233 -4.50 4.57 12.56
N PHE A 234 -3.76 5.27 11.70
CA PHE A 234 -3.18 6.58 12.02
C PHE A 234 -4.25 7.58 12.45
N VAL A 235 -5.32 7.73 11.66
CA VAL A 235 -6.42 8.66 11.97
C VAL A 235 -7.03 8.34 13.33
N ARG A 236 -7.29 7.06 13.62
CA ARG A 236 -7.82 6.61 14.92
C ARG A 236 -6.86 6.94 16.08
N GLN A 237 -5.56 6.72 15.91
CA GLN A 237 -4.56 7.04 16.94
C GLN A 237 -4.42 8.56 17.15
N TRP A 238 -4.46 9.35 16.08
CA TRP A 238 -4.40 10.81 16.17
C TRP A 238 -5.66 11.38 16.86
N SER A 239 -6.84 10.86 16.51
CA SER A 239 -8.10 11.24 17.19
C SER A 239 -8.07 10.95 18.69
N ARG A 240 -7.36 9.90 19.12
CA ARG A 240 -7.15 9.55 20.53
C ARG A 240 -6.01 10.33 21.20
N GLY A 241 -5.28 11.15 20.45
CA GLY A 241 -4.12 11.90 20.94
C GLY A 241 -2.85 11.06 21.14
N ALA A 242 -2.78 9.85 20.58
CA ALA A 242 -1.64 8.94 20.75
C ALA A 242 -0.49 9.20 19.76
N VAL A 243 -0.76 9.83 18.62
CA VAL A 243 0.25 10.19 17.60
C VAL A 243 0.01 11.60 17.06
N GLY A 244 1.05 12.24 16.53
CA GLY A 244 0.98 13.59 15.94
C GLY A 244 0.47 14.66 16.92
N PRO A 245 1.04 14.80 18.14
CA PRO A 245 0.58 15.78 19.13
C PRO A 245 0.75 17.23 18.65
N ASP A 246 1.61 17.46 17.67
CA ASP A 246 1.90 18.72 17.02
C ASP A 246 0.91 19.09 15.89
N LEU A 247 0.09 18.14 15.43
CA LEU A 247 -0.91 18.34 14.38
C LEU A 247 -2.22 18.89 14.96
N SER A 248 -2.65 20.05 14.47
CA SER A 248 -3.98 20.60 14.76
C SER A 248 -5.08 19.85 14.00
N PHE A 249 -4.86 19.54 12.72
CA PHE A 249 -5.88 18.90 11.87
C PHE A 249 -5.29 17.78 11.02
N VAL A 250 -6.08 16.72 10.82
CA VAL A 250 -5.81 15.64 9.86
C VAL A 250 -6.96 15.62 8.84
N LEU A 251 -6.65 15.72 7.57
CA LEU A 251 -7.60 15.78 6.46
C LEU A 251 -7.47 14.50 5.62
N PRO A 252 -8.14 13.40 5.98
CA PRO A 252 -8.09 12.18 5.21
C PRO A 252 -9.02 12.26 4.00
N LEU A 253 -8.46 12.01 2.81
CA LEU A 253 -9.21 11.90 1.56
C LEU A 253 -8.75 10.66 0.79
N THR A 254 -9.71 9.95 0.23
CA THR A 254 -9.45 8.83 -0.68
C THR A 254 -9.52 9.30 -2.13
N PHE A 255 -8.76 8.67 -3.04
CA PHE A 255 -8.95 8.95 -4.47
C PHE A 255 -10.31 8.51 -4.98
N CYS A 256 -10.97 7.54 -4.33
CA CYS A 256 -12.37 7.23 -4.58
C CYS A 256 -13.30 8.45 -4.40
N GLU A 257 -13.10 9.25 -3.35
CA GLU A 257 -13.84 10.50 -3.14
C GLU A 257 -13.49 11.55 -4.19
N LEU A 258 -12.20 11.73 -4.47
CA LEU A 258 -11.72 12.72 -5.45
C LEU A 258 -12.17 12.40 -6.88
N ASN A 259 -12.32 11.13 -7.23
CA ASN A 259 -12.84 10.68 -8.53
C ASN A 259 -14.30 11.08 -8.78
N SER A 260 -15.01 11.59 -7.77
CA SER A 260 -16.39 12.07 -7.90
C SER A 260 -16.45 13.52 -8.41
N VAL A 261 -15.30 14.21 -8.50
CA VAL A 261 -15.20 15.60 -8.98
C VAL A 261 -14.20 15.68 -10.14
N GLU A 262 -14.55 16.41 -11.20
CA GLU A 262 -13.64 16.61 -12.33
C GLU A 262 -12.61 17.71 -12.06
N ARG A 263 -13.05 18.75 -11.34
CA ARG A 263 -12.24 19.92 -10.97
C ARG A 263 -12.49 20.28 -9.52
N VAL A 264 -11.45 20.75 -8.84
CA VAL A 264 -11.49 21.06 -7.42
C VAL A 264 -10.44 22.15 -7.10
N SER A 265 -10.74 22.99 -6.11
CA SER A 265 -9.81 23.97 -5.55
C SER A 265 -9.27 23.49 -4.20
N ALA A 266 -8.18 24.06 -3.68
CA ALA A 266 -7.68 23.69 -2.36
C ALA A 266 -8.69 24.02 -1.24
N GLU A 267 -9.45 25.11 -1.37
CA GLU A 267 -10.54 25.45 -0.43
C GLU A 267 -11.63 24.38 -0.42
N LYS A 268 -12.07 23.92 -1.60
CA LYS A 268 -13.04 22.83 -1.73
C LYS A 268 -12.48 21.50 -1.22
N LEU A 269 -11.20 21.21 -1.46
CA LEU A 269 -10.52 20.01 -0.95
C LEU A 269 -10.57 19.96 0.59
N VAL A 270 -10.28 21.08 1.25
CA VAL A 270 -10.36 21.19 2.72
C VAL A 270 -11.80 20.99 3.18
N ALA A 271 -12.77 21.61 2.52
CA ALA A 271 -14.20 21.45 2.85
C ALA A 271 -14.70 20.01 2.65
N MET A 272 -14.16 19.26 1.68
CA MET A 272 -14.49 17.83 1.52
C MET A 272 -13.99 16.99 2.69
N ALA A 273 -12.74 17.23 3.13
CA ALA A 273 -12.14 16.49 4.24
C ALA A 273 -12.70 16.88 5.62
N PHE A 274 -13.08 18.15 5.77
CA PHE A 274 -13.58 18.73 7.02
C PHE A 274 -14.82 19.62 6.74
N PRO A 275 -16.01 19.02 6.47
CA PRO A 275 -17.21 19.77 6.04
C PRO A 275 -17.80 20.72 7.08
N HIS A 276 -17.50 20.52 8.36
CA HIS A 276 -17.99 21.32 9.48
C HIS A 276 -16.99 22.42 9.89
N LEU A 277 -15.91 22.61 9.12
CA LEU A 277 -14.97 23.70 9.34
C LEU A 277 -15.59 25.04 8.93
N SER A 278 -15.82 25.91 9.91
CA SER A 278 -16.45 27.23 9.70
C SER A 278 -15.63 28.18 8.81
N ASP A 279 -14.30 28.11 8.87
CA ASP A 279 -13.40 28.95 8.09
C ASP A 279 -12.20 28.13 7.54
N PRO A 280 -12.17 27.81 6.23
CA PRO A 280 -11.06 27.12 5.60
C PRO A 280 -9.72 27.87 5.68
N ALA A 281 -9.73 29.20 5.88
CA ALA A 281 -8.52 30.01 5.93
C ALA A 281 -7.53 29.58 7.01
N VAL A 282 -8.02 28.93 8.07
CA VAL A 282 -7.20 28.37 9.17
C VAL A 282 -6.21 27.32 8.67
N VAL A 283 -6.65 26.49 7.72
CA VAL A 283 -5.78 25.48 7.07
C VAL A 283 -4.99 26.13 5.93
N LEU A 284 -5.65 26.92 5.09
CA LEU A 284 -5.03 27.52 3.89
C LEU A 284 -3.86 28.46 4.23
N SER A 285 -3.91 29.14 5.38
CA SER A 285 -2.86 30.05 5.85
C SER A 285 -1.63 29.35 6.42
N GLY A 286 -1.67 28.04 6.67
CA GLY A 286 -0.58 27.29 7.29
C GLY A 286 -0.30 27.65 8.76
N ARG A 287 -1.18 28.41 9.41
CA ARG A 287 -1.07 28.78 10.84
C ARG A 287 -1.31 27.59 11.76
N CYS A 288 -2.15 26.65 11.32
CA CYS A 288 -2.35 25.36 11.98
C CYS A 288 -1.55 24.29 11.25
N ARG A 289 -0.77 23.50 12.00
CA ARG A 289 -0.05 22.38 11.43
C ARG A 289 -1.07 21.32 11.04
N THR A 290 -1.22 21.11 9.73
CA THR A 290 -2.22 20.21 9.17
C THR A 290 -1.53 19.10 8.38
N LEU A 291 -2.06 17.89 8.49
CA LEU A 291 -1.72 16.76 7.64
C LEU A 291 -2.85 16.52 6.64
N LEU A 292 -2.54 16.57 5.36
CA LEU A 292 -3.39 16.08 4.28
C LEU A 292 -3.00 14.64 3.94
N ILE A 293 -3.93 13.70 4.05
CA ILE A 293 -3.71 12.31 3.65
C ILE A 293 -4.45 12.08 2.33
N LEU A 294 -3.73 11.62 1.30
CA LEU A 294 -4.29 11.20 0.03
C LEU A 294 -4.08 9.68 -0.12
N ASP A 295 -5.11 8.92 0.21
CA ASP A 295 -5.08 7.46 0.23
C ASP A 295 -5.48 6.88 -1.13
N GLY A 296 -4.65 5.97 -1.65
CA GLY A 296 -4.94 5.20 -2.85
C GLY A 296 -4.74 5.96 -4.16
N LEU A 297 -3.61 6.66 -4.35
CA LEU A 297 -3.31 7.37 -5.61
C LEU A 297 -3.40 6.47 -6.86
N ASP A 298 -3.18 5.17 -6.70
CA ASP A 298 -3.37 4.17 -7.76
C ASP A 298 -4.82 3.93 -8.20
N GLU A 299 -5.79 4.50 -7.49
CA GLU A 299 -7.21 4.45 -7.81
C GLU A 299 -7.69 5.69 -8.56
N SER A 300 -6.81 6.66 -8.85
CA SER A 300 -7.14 7.85 -9.62
C SER A 300 -7.66 7.50 -11.01
N ARG A 301 -8.78 8.11 -11.42
CA ARG A 301 -9.30 8.03 -12.81
C ARG A 301 -8.57 8.96 -13.77
N HIS A 302 -7.88 9.96 -13.23
CA HIS A 302 -7.16 10.96 -14.03
C HIS A 302 -5.75 10.47 -14.33
N THR A 303 -5.29 10.68 -15.55
CA THR A 303 -3.90 10.42 -15.93
C THR A 303 -2.99 11.32 -15.11
N LEU A 304 -2.25 10.73 -14.18
CA LEU A 304 -1.36 11.47 -13.28
C LEU A 304 -0.15 11.99 -14.06
N ASN A 305 -0.11 13.30 -14.32
CA ASN A 305 1.03 13.95 -14.96
C ASN A 305 1.71 14.94 -14.01
N PHE A 306 2.77 14.49 -13.34
CA PHE A 306 3.54 15.31 -12.42
C PHE A 306 4.54 16.26 -13.11
N SER A 307 4.77 16.09 -14.42
CA SER A 307 5.76 16.86 -15.18
C SER A 307 5.16 18.14 -15.74
N ASP A 308 4.01 18.05 -16.41
CA ASP A 308 3.47 19.16 -17.23
C ASP A 308 2.37 19.98 -16.56
N ALA A 309 2.00 19.67 -15.30
CA ALA A 309 0.93 20.37 -14.61
C ALA A 309 1.22 21.88 -14.51
N ALA A 310 0.24 22.72 -14.86
CA ALA A 310 0.36 24.17 -14.75
C ALA A 310 0.52 24.61 -13.28
N PRO A 311 1.43 25.55 -12.96
CA PRO A 311 1.59 26.03 -11.60
C PRO A 311 0.32 26.76 -11.14
N CYS A 312 -0.16 26.39 -9.95
CA CYS A 312 -1.31 27.00 -9.30
C CYS A 312 -0.99 27.28 -7.83
N SER A 313 -1.15 28.54 -7.42
CA SER A 313 -0.98 28.99 -6.03
C SER A 313 -2.24 29.62 -5.43
N ASP A 314 -3.29 29.80 -6.23
CA ASP A 314 -4.57 30.35 -5.77
C ASP A 314 -5.41 29.23 -5.15
N PRO A 315 -5.69 29.27 -3.83
CA PRO A 315 -6.46 28.22 -3.16
C PRO A 315 -7.92 28.14 -3.61
N LYS A 316 -8.45 29.18 -4.26
CA LYS A 316 -9.84 29.24 -4.73
C LYS A 316 -9.99 28.82 -6.19
N LYS A 317 -8.90 28.79 -6.95
CA LYS A 317 -8.91 28.38 -8.37
C LYS A 317 -9.17 26.89 -8.48
N GLU A 318 -10.18 26.52 -9.28
CA GLU A 318 -10.45 25.13 -9.62
C GLU A 318 -9.53 24.66 -10.74
N VAL A 319 -8.83 23.56 -10.48
CA VAL A 319 -7.94 22.84 -11.40
C VAL A 319 -8.38 21.39 -11.49
N SER A 320 -7.86 20.62 -12.45
CA SER A 320 -8.13 19.18 -12.47
C SER A 320 -7.52 18.49 -11.23
N VAL A 321 -8.01 17.30 -10.87
CA VAL A 321 -7.52 16.58 -9.69
C VAL A 321 -6.02 16.26 -9.80
N ASP A 322 -5.53 15.89 -10.98
CA ASP A 322 -4.11 15.61 -11.20
C ASP A 322 -3.24 16.87 -11.06
N GLU A 323 -3.70 18.02 -11.57
CA GLU A 323 -3.03 19.31 -11.39
C GLU A 323 -3.03 19.75 -9.93
N LEU A 324 -4.15 19.55 -9.22
CA LEU A 324 -4.27 19.87 -7.79
C LEU A 324 -3.23 19.08 -6.99
N VAL A 325 -3.22 17.74 -7.14
CA VAL A 325 -2.30 16.85 -6.42
C VAL A 325 -0.87 17.25 -6.74
N THR A 326 -0.53 17.46 -8.01
CA THR A 326 0.82 17.86 -8.42
C THR A 326 1.26 19.18 -7.77
N ASN A 327 0.39 20.20 -7.75
CA ASN A 327 0.71 21.50 -7.13
C ASN A 327 0.80 21.41 -5.59
N VAL A 328 0.00 20.55 -4.96
CA VAL A 328 0.11 20.25 -3.53
C VAL A 328 1.47 19.59 -3.22
N LEU A 329 1.91 18.61 -4.02
CA LEU A 329 3.22 17.97 -3.84
C LEU A 329 4.39 18.93 -4.06
N ARG A 330 4.32 19.76 -5.11
CA ARG A 330 5.31 20.82 -5.36
C ARG A 330 5.35 21.89 -4.26
N GLY A 331 4.27 22.04 -3.50
CA GLY A 331 4.13 23.07 -2.47
C GLY A 331 3.82 24.46 -3.02
N THR A 332 3.47 24.56 -4.31
CA THR A 332 2.87 25.77 -4.87
C THR A 332 1.47 26.00 -4.32
N LEU A 333 0.76 24.92 -3.99
CA LEU A 333 -0.52 24.92 -3.30
C LEU A 333 -0.36 24.27 -1.91
N LEU A 334 -1.00 24.85 -0.89
CA LEU A 334 -0.89 24.38 0.50
C LEU A 334 0.57 24.20 1.00
N PRO A 335 1.43 25.24 0.90
CA PRO A 335 2.85 25.11 1.27
C PRO A 335 3.09 24.71 2.72
N GLY A 336 2.25 25.17 3.66
CA GLY A 336 2.36 24.86 5.10
C GLY A 336 1.74 23.53 5.55
N VAL A 337 1.18 22.75 4.63
CA VAL A 337 0.51 21.47 4.92
C VAL A 337 1.47 20.31 4.66
N ALA A 338 1.57 19.41 5.64
CA ALA A 338 2.26 18.13 5.45
C ALA A 338 1.34 17.19 4.65
N VAL A 339 1.92 16.37 3.79
CA VAL A 339 1.20 15.47 2.88
C VAL A 339 1.66 14.05 3.12
N TRP A 340 0.70 13.14 3.30
CA TRP A 340 0.95 11.71 3.31
C TRP A 340 0.20 11.04 2.17
N LEU A 341 0.95 10.44 1.24
CA LEU A 341 0.43 9.69 0.10
C LEU A 341 0.52 8.20 0.37
N THR A 342 -0.48 7.43 -0.06
CA THR A 342 -0.34 5.98 -0.20
C THR A 342 -0.58 5.57 -1.65
N CYS A 343 0.24 4.64 -2.16
CA CYS A 343 -0.02 4.07 -3.47
C CYS A 343 0.70 2.74 -3.74
N ARG A 344 0.31 2.07 -4.83
CA ARG A 344 1.05 0.94 -5.39
C ARG A 344 2.39 1.36 -6.01
N PRO A 345 3.41 0.49 -5.99
CA PRO A 345 4.73 0.81 -6.54
C PRO A 345 4.74 1.26 -8.01
N GLY A 346 3.88 0.70 -8.86
CA GLY A 346 3.76 1.12 -10.25
C GLY A 346 3.40 2.61 -10.41
N VAL A 347 2.46 3.10 -9.60
CA VAL A 347 2.04 4.51 -9.62
C VAL A 347 3.03 5.40 -8.86
N ALA A 348 3.63 4.90 -7.78
CA ALA A 348 4.71 5.58 -7.07
C ALA A 348 5.88 5.94 -8.01
N SER A 349 6.17 5.08 -9.00
CA SER A 349 7.27 5.28 -9.95
C SER A 349 7.07 6.46 -10.90
N LEU A 350 5.83 6.97 -11.01
CA LEU A 350 5.51 8.15 -11.82
C LEU A 350 5.82 9.46 -11.07
N ILE A 351 5.96 9.41 -9.74
CA ILE A 351 6.21 10.60 -8.93
C ILE A 351 7.70 10.96 -9.02
N PRO A 352 8.07 12.18 -9.46
CA PRO A 352 9.46 12.61 -9.49
C PRO A 352 10.09 12.57 -8.09
N GLY A 353 11.28 11.98 -7.98
CA GLY A 353 11.95 11.80 -6.69
C GLY A 353 12.23 13.10 -5.93
N GLY A 354 12.32 14.25 -6.62
CA GLY A 354 12.49 15.57 -6.00
C GLY A 354 11.23 16.14 -5.33
N LEU A 355 10.07 15.50 -5.47
CA LEU A 355 8.81 15.93 -4.83
C LEU A 355 8.48 15.17 -3.54
N VAL A 356 9.30 14.19 -3.16
CA VAL A 356 9.05 13.31 -2.01
C VAL A 356 10.21 13.40 -1.05
N ASP A 357 9.94 13.82 0.18
CA ASP A 357 10.97 13.95 1.22
C ASP A 357 11.25 12.62 1.92
N ARG A 358 10.27 11.72 1.95
CA ARG A 358 10.35 10.44 2.65
C ARG A 358 9.58 9.35 1.93
N VAL A 359 10.22 8.21 1.70
CA VAL A 359 9.58 7.00 1.18
C VAL A 359 9.57 5.91 2.25
N THR A 360 8.42 5.28 2.43
CA THR A 360 8.21 4.16 3.35
C THR A 360 7.52 3.01 2.64
N GLU A 361 7.82 1.78 3.04
CA GLU A 361 7.20 0.57 2.50
C GLU A 361 6.47 -0.19 3.61
N ILE A 362 5.26 -0.70 3.30
CA ILE A 362 4.55 -1.62 4.20
C ILE A 362 5.04 -3.05 3.92
N PRO A 363 5.69 -3.72 4.90
CA PRO A 363 6.10 -5.11 4.71
C PRO A 363 4.88 -6.04 4.65
N GLY A 364 4.99 -7.09 3.84
CA GLY A 364 4.05 -8.22 3.86
C GLY A 364 4.10 -9.00 5.17
N PHE A 365 3.22 -9.98 5.30
CA PHE A 365 3.30 -10.96 6.38
C PHE A 365 4.57 -11.79 6.24
N SER A 366 5.30 -11.94 7.34
CA SER A 366 6.34 -12.96 7.47
C SER A 366 5.71 -14.36 7.64
N PRO A 367 6.47 -15.44 7.48
CA PRO A 367 6.01 -16.78 7.82
C PRO A 367 5.42 -16.87 9.24
N GLN A 368 6.02 -16.16 10.20
CA GLN A 368 5.54 -16.09 11.57
C GLN A 368 4.19 -15.37 11.65
N ASP A 369 4.03 -14.24 10.96
CA ASP A 369 2.76 -13.50 10.91
C ASP A 369 1.64 -14.36 10.32
N ILE A 370 1.93 -15.16 9.29
CA ILE A 370 0.95 -16.10 8.71
C ILE A 370 0.54 -17.14 9.76
N GLN A 371 1.49 -17.72 10.51
CA GLN A 371 1.15 -18.69 11.56
C GLN A 371 0.27 -18.07 12.66
N LEU A 372 0.61 -16.87 13.12
CA LEU A 372 -0.20 -16.14 14.10
C LEU A 372 -1.60 -15.85 13.55
N PHE A 373 -1.68 -15.44 12.28
CA PHE A 373 -2.94 -15.20 11.59
C PHE A 373 -3.82 -16.45 11.59
N LEU A 374 -3.27 -17.58 11.13
CA LEU A 374 -4.00 -18.84 11.09
C LEU A 374 -4.45 -19.26 12.50
N ASN A 375 -3.54 -19.27 13.47
CA ASN A 375 -3.87 -19.67 14.84
C ASN A 375 -4.97 -18.82 15.48
N HIS A 376 -5.09 -17.55 15.10
CA HIS A 376 -6.18 -16.69 15.56
C HIS A 376 -7.47 -16.90 14.76
N HIS A 377 -7.37 -17.09 13.45
CA HIS A 377 -8.53 -17.28 12.57
C HIS A 377 -9.24 -18.62 12.85
N PHE A 378 -8.50 -19.62 13.35
CA PHE A 378 -9.00 -20.95 13.68
C PHE A 378 -9.04 -21.18 15.19
N SER A 379 -10.22 -21.41 15.75
CA SER A 379 -10.37 -21.75 17.17
C SER A 379 -9.78 -23.13 17.54
N ASP A 380 -9.56 -24.02 16.55
CA ASP A 380 -8.97 -25.35 16.72
C ASP A 380 -7.55 -25.42 16.14
N GLY A 381 -6.55 -25.73 17.00
CA GLY A 381 -5.15 -25.84 16.56
C GLY A 381 -4.89 -26.91 15.49
N GLY A 382 -5.79 -27.90 15.36
CA GLY A 382 -5.69 -28.95 14.34
C GLY A 382 -5.89 -28.43 12.91
N SER A 383 -6.86 -27.54 12.68
CA SER A 383 -7.11 -26.98 11.35
C SER A 383 -6.01 -26.00 10.93
N ALA A 384 -5.56 -25.13 11.84
CA ALA A 384 -4.44 -24.22 11.59
C ALA A 384 -3.18 -24.97 11.17
N GLY A 385 -2.81 -26.05 11.88
CA GLY A 385 -1.66 -26.88 11.56
C GLY A 385 -1.76 -27.57 10.19
N ARG A 386 -2.95 -28.09 9.82
CA ARG A 386 -3.18 -28.70 8.50
C ARG A 386 -3.07 -27.70 7.37
N ILE A 387 -3.62 -26.50 7.53
CA ILE A 387 -3.52 -25.43 6.54
C ILE A 387 -2.08 -24.96 6.39
N TRP A 388 -1.36 -24.78 7.51
CA TRP A 388 0.06 -24.44 7.49
C TRP A 388 0.89 -25.47 6.69
N ALA A 389 0.72 -26.77 7.01
CA ALA A 389 1.41 -27.84 6.29
C ALA A 389 1.06 -27.86 4.78
N HIS A 390 -0.20 -27.57 4.43
CA HIS A 390 -0.61 -27.44 3.03
C HIS A 390 0.09 -26.27 2.34
N LEU A 391 0.14 -25.09 2.97
CA LEU A 391 0.84 -23.92 2.44
C LEU A 391 2.34 -24.19 2.26
N GLU A 392 3.00 -24.85 3.22
CA GLU A 392 4.41 -25.23 3.10
C GLU A 392 4.65 -26.17 1.91
N SER A 393 3.70 -27.06 1.63
CA SER A 393 3.77 -27.96 0.46
C SER A 393 3.51 -27.23 -0.88
N GLN A 394 2.75 -26.13 -0.86
CA GLN A 394 2.33 -25.38 -2.04
C GLN A 394 3.00 -24.00 -2.08
N LYS A 395 4.26 -23.97 -2.50
CA LYS A 395 5.14 -22.77 -2.57
C LYS A 395 4.47 -21.51 -3.13
N VAL A 396 3.71 -21.62 -4.22
CA VAL A 396 3.03 -20.47 -4.84
C VAL A 396 1.93 -19.90 -3.92
N LEU A 397 1.16 -20.77 -3.26
CA LEU A 397 0.14 -20.34 -2.30
C LEU A 397 0.78 -19.65 -1.10
N MET A 398 1.89 -20.19 -0.59
CA MET A 398 2.67 -19.55 0.49
C MET A 398 3.13 -18.14 0.09
N VAL A 399 3.67 -17.95 -1.12
CA VAL A 399 4.10 -16.64 -1.60
C VAL A 399 2.94 -15.64 -1.63
N MET A 400 1.74 -16.07 -2.05
CA MET A 400 0.57 -15.21 -2.04
C MET A 400 0.14 -14.80 -0.62
N CYS A 401 0.28 -15.70 0.36
CA CYS A 401 -0.09 -15.44 1.76
C CYS A 401 0.79 -14.36 2.43
N TYR A 402 1.90 -13.93 1.81
CA TYR A 402 2.62 -12.74 2.28
C TYR A 402 1.81 -11.45 2.10
N ILE A 403 0.75 -11.45 1.28
CA ILE A 403 -0.24 -10.37 1.22
C ILE A 403 -1.39 -10.71 2.20
N PRO A 404 -1.61 -9.89 3.24
CA PRO A 404 -2.65 -10.12 4.25
C PRO A 404 -4.04 -10.40 3.68
N CYS A 405 -4.50 -9.60 2.71
CA CYS A 405 -5.81 -9.80 2.08
C CYS A 405 -5.92 -11.17 1.38
N VAL A 406 -4.85 -11.61 0.69
CA VAL A 406 -4.86 -12.91 0.03
C VAL A 406 -4.72 -14.05 1.05
N CYS A 407 -3.93 -13.87 2.11
CA CYS A 407 -3.85 -14.83 3.21
C CYS A 407 -5.23 -15.11 3.82
N TRP A 408 -6.04 -14.05 4.01
CA TRP A 408 -7.44 -14.16 4.42
C TRP A 408 -8.29 -14.97 3.44
N MET A 409 -8.22 -14.66 2.15
CA MET A 409 -8.95 -15.40 1.11
C MET A 409 -8.57 -16.88 1.08
N VAL A 410 -7.27 -17.18 1.23
CA VAL A 410 -6.75 -18.55 1.26
C VAL A 410 -7.29 -19.28 2.47
N ALA A 411 -7.17 -18.68 3.67
CA ALA A 411 -7.67 -19.27 4.90
C ALA A 411 -9.17 -19.56 4.80
N ASP A 412 -10.00 -18.57 4.48
CA ASP A 412 -11.46 -18.74 4.33
C ASP A 412 -11.83 -19.87 3.36
N THR A 413 -11.14 -19.94 2.22
CA THR A 413 -11.41 -20.98 1.21
C THR A 413 -11.03 -22.36 1.72
N LEU A 414 -9.85 -22.51 2.32
CA LEU A 414 -9.41 -23.80 2.83
C LEU A 414 -10.27 -24.26 4.02
N THR A 415 -10.70 -23.34 4.89
CA THR A 415 -11.68 -23.61 5.96
C THR A 415 -12.95 -24.23 5.42
N PHE A 416 -13.53 -23.57 4.41
CA PHE A 416 -14.78 -24.01 3.80
C PHE A 416 -14.64 -25.42 3.21
N LEU A 417 -13.54 -25.70 2.52
CA LEU A 417 -13.29 -27.02 1.93
C LEU A 417 -13.08 -28.11 2.99
N MET A 418 -12.40 -27.80 4.10
CA MET A 418 -12.17 -28.76 5.17
C MET A 418 -13.43 -29.10 5.97
N GLN A 419 -14.42 -28.20 5.98
CA GLN A 419 -15.71 -28.39 6.66
C GLN A 419 -16.77 -29.08 5.78
N SER A 420 -16.52 -29.19 4.48
CA SER A 420 -17.45 -29.85 3.55
C SER A 420 -17.47 -31.37 3.75
N GLU A 421 -18.66 -31.98 3.63
CA GLU A 421 -18.85 -33.44 3.80
C GLU A 421 -18.17 -34.26 2.68
N ALA A 422 -17.83 -33.63 1.55
CA ALA A 422 -17.09 -34.26 0.47
C ALA A 422 -15.58 -34.07 0.68
N PRO A 423 -14.78 -35.14 0.80
CA PRO A 423 -13.33 -35.05 0.89
C PRO A 423 -12.74 -34.64 -0.47
N GLU A 424 -12.86 -33.36 -0.82
CA GLU A 424 -12.16 -32.80 -1.96
C GLU A 424 -10.69 -32.53 -1.60
N SER A 425 -9.79 -32.79 -2.54
CA SER A 425 -8.38 -32.45 -2.36
C SER A 425 -8.22 -30.94 -2.28
N LEU A 426 -7.46 -30.44 -1.31
CA LEU A 426 -7.14 -29.02 -1.19
C LEU A 426 -6.47 -28.48 -2.47
N PRO A 427 -6.76 -27.22 -2.85
CA PRO A 427 -6.23 -26.61 -4.07
C PRO A 427 -4.71 -26.54 -4.03
N ARG A 428 -4.06 -26.93 -5.13
CA ARG A 428 -2.59 -26.94 -5.31
C ARG A 428 -2.08 -25.74 -6.09
N THR A 429 -2.97 -25.05 -6.78
CA THR A 429 -2.66 -23.92 -7.66
C THR A 429 -3.51 -22.71 -7.33
N CYS A 430 -3.07 -21.52 -7.75
CA CYS A 430 -3.85 -20.31 -7.56
C CYS A 430 -5.20 -20.43 -8.27
N THR A 431 -5.23 -20.94 -9.49
CA THR A 431 -6.49 -21.06 -10.25
C THR A 431 -7.50 -21.95 -9.55
N GLU A 432 -7.08 -23.10 -9.01
CA GLU A 432 -7.97 -23.96 -8.21
C GLU A 432 -8.48 -23.22 -6.96
N LEU A 433 -7.59 -22.54 -6.23
CA LEU A 433 -7.97 -21.79 -5.03
C LEU A 433 -9.03 -20.73 -5.33
N TYR A 434 -8.83 -19.92 -6.37
CA TYR A 434 -9.77 -18.86 -6.74
C TYR A 434 -11.08 -19.42 -7.30
N ALA A 435 -11.04 -20.56 -7.99
CA ALA A 435 -12.24 -21.29 -8.41
C ALA A 435 -13.08 -21.74 -7.21
N HIS A 436 -12.44 -22.35 -6.20
CA HIS A 436 -13.11 -22.72 -4.95
C HIS A 436 -13.60 -21.50 -4.16
N PHE A 437 -12.83 -20.40 -4.13
CA PHE A 437 -13.28 -19.16 -3.49
C PHE A 437 -14.58 -18.64 -4.13
N CYS A 438 -14.67 -18.60 -5.45
CA CYS A 438 -15.89 -18.21 -6.15
C CYS A 438 -17.06 -19.18 -5.91
N SER A 439 -16.81 -20.50 -5.91
CA SER A 439 -17.84 -21.50 -5.58
C SER A 439 -18.35 -21.30 -4.15
N MET A 440 -17.44 -21.17 -3.18
CA MET A 440 -17.77 -20.93 -1.78
C MET A 440 -18.60 -19.65 -1.60
N LYS A 441 -18.23 -18.54 -2.24
CA LYS A 441 -19.02 -17.30 -2.17
C LYS A 441 -20.38 -17.41 -2.85
N ALA A 442 -20.52 -18.25 -3.87
CA ALA A 442 -21.82 -18.55 -4.45
C ALA A 442 -22.67 -19.37 -3.47
N GLU A 443 -22.12 -20.43 -2.88
CA GLU A 443 -22.84 -21.35 -1.99
C GLU A 443 -23.25 -20.72 -0.64
N VAL A 444 -22.34 -20.00 0.01
CA VAL A 444 -22.62 -19.30 1.29
C VAL A 444 -23.63 -18.17 1.10
N GLY A 445 -23.72 -17.64 -0.12
CA GLY A 445 -24.58 -16.53 -0.45
C GLY A 445 -26.04 -16.86 -0.76
N GLU A 446 -26.37 -18.14 -0.86
CA GLU A 446 -27.73 -18.60 -1.12
C GLU A 446 -28.54 -18.63 0.19
N PRO A 447 -29.73 -17.97 0.26
CA PRO A 447 -30.62 -18.11 1.40
C PRO A 447 -31.07 -19.57 1.51
N ARG A 448 -30.69 -20.26 2.59
CA ARG A 448 -31.12 -21.62 2.89
C ARG A 448 -32.66 -21.67 2.95
N GLY A 449 -33.32 -22.18 1.91
CA GLY A 449 -34.77 -22.45 1.96
C GLY A 449 -35.62 -22.24 0.69
N ARG A 450 -35.05 -21.97 -0.50
CA ARG A 450 -35.84 -21.99 -1.75
C ARG A 450 -35.44 -23.14 -2.67
N GLU A 451 -36.43 -23.71 -3.35
CA GLU A 451 -36.32 -24.92 -4.18
C GLU A 451 -35.19 -24.82 -5.23
N LYS A 452 -34.46 -25.93 -5.37
CA LYS A 452 -33.09 -26.08 -5.92
C LYS A 452 -32.88 -25.75 -7.42
N ALA A 453 -33.84 -25.19 -8.15
CA ALA A 453 -33.73 -25.07 -9.62
C ALA A 453 -33.49 -23.64 -10.15
N GLU A 454 -34.06 -22.60 -9.52
CA GLU A 454 -33.90 -21.21 -9.98
C GLU A 454 -32.60 -20.48 -9.54
N PRO A 455 -31.99 -20.74 -8.35
CA PRO A 455 -30.88 -19.91 -7.85
C PRO A 455 -29.57 -20.03 -8.64
N LEU A 456 -29.27 -21.22 -9.18
CA LEU A 456 -28.03 -21.49 -9.94
C LEU A 456 -27.91 -20.65 -11.22
N HIS A 457 -29.05 -20.32 -11.85
CA HIS A 457 -29.10 -19.49 -13.06
C HIS A 457 -28.73 -18.02 -12.80
N GLY A 458 -29.12 -17.48 -11.64
CA GLY A 458 -28.77 -16.12 -11.21
C GLY A 458 -27.26 -15.98 -10.97
N SER A 459 -26.70 -16.88 -10.16
CA SER A 459 -25.26 -16.90 -9.82
C SER A 459 -24.38 -17.10 -11.06
N ARG A 460 -24.82 -17.90 -12.04
CA ARG A 460 -24.15 -18.05 -13.34
C ARG A 460 -24.15 -16.77 -14.18
N ARG A 461 -25.29 -16.08 -14.31
CA ARG A 461 -25.35 -14.80 -15.04
C ARG A 461 -24.47 -13.75 -14.37
N LEU A 462 -24.53 -13.68 -13.05
CA LEU A 462 -23.73 -12.76 -12.26
C LEU A 462 -22.22 -13.01 -12.42
N LEU A 463 -21.76 -14.26 -12.35
CA LEU A 463 -20.34 -14.57 -12.58
C LEU A 463 -19.88 -14.18 -13.99
N ALA A 464 -20.72 -14.38 -15.00
CA ALA A 464 -20.43 -13.97 -16.37
C ALA A 464 -20.34 -12.44 -16.52
N SER A 465 -21.24 -11.69 -15.89
CA SER A 465 -21.22 -10.22 -15.86
C SER A 465 -19.99 -9.69 -15.10
N LEU A 466 -19.67 -10.29 -13.94
CA LEU A 466 -18.48 -9.97 -13.15
C LEU A 466 -17.19 -10.25 -13.92
N GLY A 467 -17.11 -11.39 -14.61
CA GLY A 467 -15.95 -11.72 -15.45
C GLY A 467 -15.77 -10.74 -16.61
N ARG A 468 -16.87 -10.30 -17.23
CA ARG A 468 -16.84 -9.27 -18.29
C ARG A 468 -16.36 -7.92 -17.75
N LEU A 469 -16.94 -7.48 -16.63
CA LEU A 469 -16.53 -6.26 -15.93
C LEU A 469 -15.04 -6.32 -15.58
N ALA A 470 -14.59 -7.46 -15.04
CA ALA A 470 -13.21 -7.68 -14.64
C ALA A 470 -12.25 -7.59 -15.82
N PHE A 471 -12.59 -8.23 -16.95
CA PHE A 471 -11.76 -8.22 -18.16
C PHE A 471 -11.61 -6.82 -18.76
N TYR A 472 -12.71 -6.10 -19.01
CA TYR A 472 -12.62 -4.74 -19.55
C TYR A 472 -12.04 -3.75 -18.54
N GLY A 473 -12.27 -3.96 -17.25
CA GLY A 473 -11.60 -3.21 -16.19
C GLY A 473 -10.08 -3.38 -16.26
N LEU A 474 -9.60 -4.63 -16.41
CA LEU A 474 -8.18 -4.92 -16.53
C LEU A 474 -7.54 -4.26 -17.77
N LEU A 475 -8.21 -4.30 -18.92
CA LEU A 475 -7.72 -3.65 -20.16
C LEU A 475 -7.62 -2.13 -20.05
N ARG A 476 -8.47 -1.52 -19.22
CA ARG A 476 -8.54 -0.07 -19.02
C ARG A 476 -7.80 0.40 -17.76
N HIS A 477 -7.02 -0.47 -17.11
CA HIS A 477 -6.38 -0.20 -15.83
C HIS A 477 -7.33 0.35 -14.76
N LYS A 478 -8.56 -0.19 -14.73
CA LYS A 478 -9.63 0.24 -13.83
C LYS A 478 -9.95 -0.84 -12.79
N TYR A 479 -9.89 -0.42 -11.53
CA TYR A 479 -10.04 -1.30 -10.36
C TYR A 479 -11.18 -0.89 -9.42
N THR A 480 -11.75 0.30 -9.63
CA THR A 480 -12.89 0.85 -8.89
C THR A 480 -14.04 1.14 -9.85
N PHE A 481 -15.26 0.78 -9.46
CA PHE A 481 -16.46 0.85 -10.31
C PHE A 481 -17.59 1.57 -9.59
N SER A 482 -18.30 2.44 -10.30
CA SER A 482 -19.53 3.06 -9.78
C SER A 482 -20.73 2.13 -9.95
N GLU A 483 -21.79 2.37 -9.20
CA GLU A 483 -23.03 1.59 -9.33
C GLU A 483 -23.63 1.63 -10.76
N PRO A 484 -23.68 2.78 -11.46
CA PRO A 484 -24.09 2.80 -12.87
C PRO A 484 -23.23 1.92 -13.78
N GLU A 485 -21.93 1.82 -13.52
CA GLU A 485 -21.00 1.01 -14.33
C GLU A 485 -21.21 -0.49 -14.10
N LEU A 486 -21.52 -0.90 -12.86
CA LEU A 486 -21.93 -2.27 -12.57
C LEU A 486 -23.20 -2.62 -13.35
N ARG A 487 -24.22 -1.76 -13.30
CA ARG A 487 -25.48 -1.94 -14.03
C ARG A 487 -25.26 -2.01 -15.55
N ALA A 488 -24.38 -1.18 -16.11
CA ALA A 488 -24.03 -1.21 -17.53
C ALA A 488 -23.39 -2.53 -17.98
N HIS A 489 -22.71 -3.24 -17.07
CA HIS A 489 -22.15 -4.58 -17.33
C HIS A 489 -23.12 -5.72 -16.96
N GLY A 490 -24.37 -5.41 -16.60
CA GLY A 490 -25.37 -6.40 -16.19
C GLY A 490 -25.07 -7.03 -14.83
N VAL A 491 -24.40 -6.30 -13.94
CA VAL A 491 -24.19 -6.68 -12.53
C VAL A 491 -25.28 -6.00 -11.70
N GLU A 492 -26.34 -6.75 -11.40
CA GLU A 492 -27.38 -6.34 -10.45
C GLU A 492 -26.97 -6.78 -9.04
N LEU A 493 -26.75 -5.82 -8.14
CA LEU A 493 -26.38 -6.09 -6.75
C LEU A 493 -27.62 -6.54 -5.96
N LEU A 494 -27.88 -7.84 -5.98
CA LEU A 494 -28.98 -8.45 -5.22
C LEU A 494 -28.57 -8.64 -3.75
N GLY A 495 -28.98 -7.73 -2.86
CA GLY A 495 -29.07 -7.91 -1.40
C GLY A 495 -27.79 -8.31 -0.62
N GLN A 496 -27.89 -8.26 0.70
CA GLN A 496 -26.91 -8.87 1.60
C GLN A 496 -26.97 -10.40 1.42
N GLY A 497 -25.88 -11.01 0.95
CA GLY A 497 -25.78 -12.45 0.77
C GLY A 497 -25.26 -12.89 -0.59
N SER A 498 -25.59 -12.23 -1.71
CA SER A 498 -25.21 -12.75 -3.05
C SER A 498 -23.70 -12.92 -3.29
N LEU A 499 -23.33 -13.75 -4.28
CA LEU A 499 -21.95 -13.88 -4.81
C LEU A 499 -21.28 -12.50 -5.04
N GLY A 500 -22.06 -11.49 -5.44
CA GLY A 500 -21.61 -10.11 -5.60
C GLY A 500 -21.07 -9.49 -4.30
N SER A 501 -21.72 -9.70 -3.17
CA SER A 501 -21.26 -9.24 -1.83
C SER A 501 -20.04 -10.01 -1.31
N GLY A 502 -19.81 -11.21 -1.85
CA GLY A 502 -18.65 -12.05 -1.54
C GLY A 502 -17.39 -11.72 -2.36
N VAL A 503 -17.58 -11.20 -3.58
CA VAL A 503 -16.51 -10.96 -4.58
C VAL A 503 -16.18 -9.49 -4.75
N LEU A 504 -17.17 -8.60 -4.59
CA LEU A 504 -16.99 -7.15 -4.58
C LEU A 504 -17.02 -6.64 -3.14
N ALA A 505 -16.03 -5.85 -2.78
CA ALA A 505 -16.08 -4.99 -1.62
C ALA A 505 -16.79 -3.69 -2.00
N ARG A 506 -17.79 -3.33 -1.21
CA ARG A 506 -18.47 -2.03 -1.29
C ARG A 506 -17.76 -1.05 -0.38
N GLU A 507 -17.41 0.11 -0.92
CA GLU A 507 -16.79 1.21 -0.19
C GLU A 507 -17.73 2.41 -0.23
N GLU A 508 -18.20 2.83 0.93
CA GLU A 508 -19.05 3.99 1.11
C GLU A 508 -18.20 5.15 1.62
N SER A 509 -18.29 6.28 0.93
CA SER A 509 -17.75 7.56 1.37
C SER A 509 -18.89 8.56 1.59
N ALA A 510 -18.56 9.74 2.12
CA ALA A 510 -19.56 10.81 2.28
C ALA A 510 -20.14 11.30 0.94
N LEU A 511 -19.43 11.07 -0.18
CA LEU A 511 -19.76 11.63 -1.49
C LEU A 511 -20.21 10.59 -2.52
N SER A 512 -19.75 9.35 -2.39
CA SER A 512 -20.02 8.29 -3.36
C SER A 512 -19.97 6.89 -2.77
N THR A 513 -20.67 5.97 -3.42
CA THR A 513 -20.51 4.52 -3.22
C THR A 513 -19.73 3.95 -4.40
N THR A 514 -18.64 3.25 -4.12
CA THR A 514 -17.84 2.57 -5.13
C THR A 514 -17.71 1.08 -4.80
N TYR A 515 -17.37 0.30 -5.82
CA TYR A 515 -17.20 -1.14 -5.73
C TYR A 515 -15.85 -1.53 -6.30
N ARG A 516 -15.16 -2.42 -5.60
CA ARG A 516 -13.86 -2.96 -6.02
C ARG A 516 -13.89 -4.47 -5.82
N PHE A 517 -13.19 -5.23 -6.66
CA PHE A 517 -12.99 -6.64 -6.36
C PHE A 517 -12.23 -6.78 -5.03
N THR A 518 -12.55 -7.81 -4.23
CA THR A 518 -11.92 -8.02 -2.91
C THR A 518 -10.40 -7.91 -2.97
N HIS A 519 -9.80 -8.43 -4.04
CA HIS A 519 -8.40 -8.26 -4.37
C HIS A 519 -8.19 -8.17 -5.89
N LEU A 520 -7.10 -7.52 -6.34
CA LEU A 520 -6.75 -7.39 -7.76
C LEU A 520 -6.68 -8.76 -8.46
N SER A 521 -6.04 -9.75 -7.86
CA SER A 521 -5.95 -11.08 -8.45
C SER A 521 -7.30 -11.81 -8.59
N LEU A 522 -8.33 -11.42 -7.82
CA LEU A 522 -9.69 -11.93 -8.04
C LEU A 522 -10.30 -11.34 -9.31
N GLN A 523 -10.05 -10.05 -9.57
CA GLN A 523 -10.39 -9.43 -10.86
C GLN A 523 -9.68 -10.14 -12.00
N GLU A 524 -8.37 -10.38 -11.90
CA GLU A 524 -7.59 -11.06 -12.94
C GLU A 524 -8.09 -12.50 -13.19
N PHE A 525 -8.45 -13.24 -12.13
CA PHE A 525 -9.03 -14.57 -12.24
C PHE A 525 -10.38 -14.57 -12.96
N LEU A 526 -11.27 -13.64 -12.60
CA LEU A 526 -12.59 -13.52 -13.23
C LEU A 526 -12.47 -13.05 -14.69
N ALA A 527 -11.51 -12.17 -14.98
CA ALA A 527 -11.15 -11.78 -16.33
C ALA A 527 -10.68 -13.00 -17.16
N ALA A 528 -9.78 -13.82 -16.60
CA ALA A 528 -9.29 -15.05 -17.25
C ALA A 528 -10.42 -16.06 -17.48
N THR A 529 -11.34 -16.17 -16.52
CA THR A 529 -12.54 -17.03 -16.62
C THR A 529 -13.44 -16.56 -17.77
N PHE A 530 -13.73 -15.26 -17.86
CA PHE A 530 -14.47 -14.69 -18.97
C PHE A 530 -13.78 -14.92 -20.32
N TYR A 531 -12.46 -14.70 -20.40
CA TYR A 531 -11.68 -14.90 -21.61
C TYR A 531 -11.67 -16.38 -22.04
N HIS A 532 -11.50 -17.30 -21.10
CA HIS A 532 -11.52 -18.75 -21.35
C HIS A 532 -12.86 -19.20 -21.96
N VAL A 533 -13.98 -18.74 -21.39
CA VAL A 533 -15.32 -19.09 -21.89
C VAL A 533 -15.59 -18.44 -23.26
N SER A 534 -15.24 -17.17 -23.41
CA SER A 534 -15.55 -16.39 -24.61
C SER A 534 -14.70 -16.80 -25.82
N SER A 535 -13.43 -17.11 -25.61
CA SER A 535 -12.47 -17.46 -26.68
C SER A 535 -12.81 -18.75 -27.42
N LYS A 536 -13.65 -19.61 -26.85
CA LYS A 536 -14.14 -20.82 -27.53
C LYS A 536 -15.13 -20.53 -28.65
N ARG A 537 -15.79 -19.36 -28.61
CA ARG A 537 -16.83 -18.95 -29.57
C ARG A 537 -16.50 -17.65 -30.30
N ALA A 538 -15.48 -16.93 -29.86
CA ALA A 538 -15.07 -15.69 -30.46
C ALA A 538 -14.48 -15.92 -31.86
N ILE A 539 -14.83 -15.02 -32.76
CA ILE A 539 -14.31 -14.96 -34.14
C ILE A 539 -13.17 -13.93 -34.22
N PHE A 540 -13.26 -12.87 -33.41
CA PHE A 540 -12.34 -11.72 -33.39
C PHE A 540 -11.53 -11.70 -32.09
N ASP A 541 -10.38 -11.05 -32.12
CA ASP A 541 -9.52 -10.89 -30.94
C ASP A 541 -10.31 -10.21 -29.81
N LEU A 542 -10.45 -10.90 -28.68
CA LEU A 542 -11.17 -10.39 -27.50
C LEU A 542 -10.49 -9.17 -26.87
N PHE A 543 -9.21 -8.97 -27.16
CA PHE A 543 -8.49 -7.78 -26.73
C PHE A 543 -8.60 -6.60 -27.73
N SER A 544 -9.37 -6.73 -28.81
CA SER A 544 -9.66 -5.63 -29.73
C SER A 544 -10.86 -4.85 -29.24
N GLU A 545 -10.70 -3.55 -29.02
CA GLU A 545 -11.85 -2.64 -28.79
C GLU A 545 -12.46 -2.15 -30.13
N SER A 546 -11.77 -2.35 -31.27
CA SER A 546 -12.30 -2.02 -32.60
C SER A 546 -13.03 -3.21 -33.23
N THR A 547 -14.02 -2.92 -34.08
CA THR A 547 -14.83 -3.89 -34.83
C THR A 547 -14.05 -4.59 -35.96
N VAL A 548 -12.82 -4.17 -36.25
CA VAL A 548 -12.01 -4.67 -37.36
C VAL A 548 -10.67 -5.18 -36.81
N SER A 549 -10.66 -6.44 -36.36
CA SER A 549 -9.42 -7.17 -36.05
C SER A 549 -9.32 -8.41 -36.93
N TRP A 550 -8.10 -8.88 -37.15
CA TRP A 550 -7.89 -10.15 -37.87
C TRP A 550 -8.62 -11.28 -37.15
N PRO A 551 -9.36 -12.15 -37.87
CA PRO A 551 -10.05 -13.27 -37.26
C PRO A 551 -9.09 -14.14 -36.44
N LYS A 552 -9.46 -14.41 -35.20
CA LYS A 552 -8.77 -15.37 -34.32
C LYS A 552 -9.76 -16.49 -34.03
N LEU A 553 -9.75 -17.51 -34.89
CA LEU A 553 -10.66 -18.65 -34.72
C LEU A 553 -10.07 -19.65 -33.72
N GLY A 554 -10.85 -19.96 -32.70
CA GLY A 554 -10.58 -21.04 -31.76
C GLY A 554 -9.68 -20.67 -30.59
N PHE A 555 -9.83 -21.45 -29.51
CA PHE A 555 -9.18 -21.20 -28.22
C PHE A 555 -7.66 -21.07 -28.32
N GLN A 556 -6.99 -21.92 -29.11
CA GLN A 556 -5.52 -21.92 -29.24
C GLN A 556 -4.95 -20.59 -29.75
N ASN A 557 -5.61 -19.98 -30.74
CA ASN A 557 -5.20 -18.67 -31.28
C ASN A 557 -5.41 -17.55 -30.26
N HIS A 558 -6.50 -17.61 -29.51
CA HIS A 558 -6.76 -16.69 -28.41
C HIS A 558 -5.79 -16.86 -27.25
N PHE A 559 -5.43 -18.08 -26.89
CA PHE A 559 -4.45 -18.37 -25.85
C PHE A 559 -3.07 -17.84 -26.24
N ARG A 560 -2.62 -18.11 -27.48
CA ARG A 560 -1.37 -17.54 -28.02
C ARG A 560 -1.39 -16.01 -27.97
N SER A 561 -2.49 -15.39 -28.37
CA SER A 561 -2.67 -13.93 -28.32
C SER A 561 -2.53 -13.37 -26.90
N ALA A 562 -3.20 -14.01 -25.92
CA ALA A 562 -3.14 -13.61 -24.53
C ALA A 562 -1.71 -13.67 -23.97
N VAL A 563 -1.00 -14.78 -24.23
CA VAL A 563 0.41 -14.94 -23.83
C VAL A 563 1.29 -13.88 -24.49
N GLN A 564 1.12 -13.63 -25.80
CA GLN A 564 1.89 -12.59 -26.51
C GLN A 564 1.65 -11.19 -25.93
N ARG A 565 0.40 -10.84 -25.60
CA ARG A 565 0.10 -9.53 -24.99
C ARG A 565 0.70 -9.39 -23.60
N SER A 566 0.67 -10.45 -22.77
CA SER A 566 1.37 -10.44 -21.47
C SER A 566 2.89 -10.22 -21.63
N GLN A 567 3.53 -10.85 -22.64
CA GLN A 567 4.96 -10.62 -22.89
C GLN A 567 5.27 -9.18 -23.34
N GLN A 568 4.33 -8.49 -23.99
CA GLN A 568 4.48 -7.11 -24.47
C GLN A 568 4.13 -6.06 -23.41
N ALA A 569 3.36 -6.42 -22.38
CA ALA A 569 2.99 -5.53 -21.29
C ALA A 569 4.21 -5.21 -20.41
N ALA A 570 4.72 -3.99 -20.49
CA ALA A 570 5.96 -3.60 -19.80
C ALA A 570 5.85 -3.66 -18.26
N ASP A 571 4.66 -3.37 -17.74
CA ASP A 571 4.28 -3.35 -16.32
C ASP A 571 3.78 -4.71 -15.78
N GLY A 572 3.68 -5.73 -16.65
CA GLY A 572 3.25 -7.09 -16.26
C GLY A 572 1.79 -7.20 -15.82
N HIS A 573 0.91 -6.23 -16.11
CA HIS A 573 -0.49 -6.24 -15.63
C HIS A 573 -1.35 -7.40 -16.16
N LEU A 574 -0.86 -8.15 -17.16
CA LEU A 574 -1.53 -9.35 -17.69
C LEU A 574 -0.88 -10.66 -17.24
N ASP A 575 0.19 -10.60 -16.43
CA ASP A 575 1.02 -11.77 -16.11
C ASP A 575 0.26 -12.78 -15.26
N VAL A 576 -0.47 -12.32 -14.23
CA VAL A 576 -1.28 -13.20 -13.38
C VAL A 576 -2.57 -13.61 -14.11
N PHE A 577 -3.16 -12.74 -14.95
CA PHE A 577 -4.24 -13.12 -15.85
C PHE A 577 -3.89 -14.34 -16.73
N VAL A 578 -2.72 -14.38 -17.37
CA VAL A 578 -2.34 -15.53 -18.23
C VAL A 578 -2.03 -16.79 -17.42
N ARG A 579 -1.57 -16.67 -16.17
CA ARG A 579 -1.44 -17.81 -15.24
C ARG A 579 -2.78 -18.47 -14.99
N PHE A 580 -3.80 -17.66 -14.65
CA PHE A 580 -5.15 -18.16 -14.44
C PHE A 580 -5.73 -18.76 -15.72
N LEU A 581 -5.52 -18.12 -16.88
CA LEU A 581 -5.96 -18.66 -18.16
C LEU A 581 -5.35 -20.04 -18.46
N ALA A 582 -4.07 -20.24 -18.14
CA ALA A 582 -3.41 -21.54 -18.26
C ALA A 582 -3.98 -22.56 -17.25
N GLY A 583 -4.14 -22.18 -15.98
CA GLY A 583 -4.69 -23.07 -14.96
C GLY A 583 -6.14 -23.51 -15.21
N LEU A 584 -6.95 -22.67 -15.87
CA LEU A 584 -8.33 -23.00 -16.26
C LEU A 584 -8.42 -24.14 -17.28
N LEU A 585 -7.31 -24.58 -17.89
CA LEU A 585 -7.25 -25.79 -18.71
C LEU A 585 -7.25 -27.08 -17.87
N ARG A 586 -7.20 -26.99 -16.54
CA ARG A 586 -7.25 -28.15 -15.66
C ARG A 586 -8.66 -28.49 -15.22
N PRO A 587 -9.07 -29.77 -15.31
CA PRO A 587 -10.36 -30.22 -14.80
C PRO A 587 -10.58 -29.88 -13.32
N ALA A 588 -9.54 -29.96 -12.48
CA ALA A 588 -9.63 -29.64 -11.06
C ALA A 588 -9.94 -28.15 -10.79
N ALA A 589 -9.54 -27.24 -11.67
CA ALA A 589 -9.89 -25.82 -11.57
C ALA A 589 -11.30 -25.51 -12.13
N LEU A 590 -11.75 -26.26 -13.15
CA LEU A 590 -13.07 -26.07 -13.75
C LEU A 590 -14.19 -26.75 -12.95
N LYS A 591 -13.90 -27.83 -12.22
CA LYS A 591 -14.89 -28.60 -11.46
C LYS A 591 -15.67 -27.72 -10.45
N PRO A 592 -15.04 -26.86 -9.62
CA PRO A 592 -15.78 -25.98 -8.71
C PRO A 592 -16.65 -24.96 -9.44
N LEU A 593 -16.28 -24.60 -10.68
CA LEU A 593 -17.01 -23.64 -11.50
C LEU A 593 -18.07 -24.29 -12.40
N ALA A 594 -18.17 -25.62 -12.45
CA ALA A 594 -19.01 -26.32 -13.42
C ALA A 594 -20.51 -25.97 -13.28
N GLY A 595 -21.00 -25.70 -12.07
CA GLY A 595 -22.35 -25.19 -11.86
C GLY A 595 -22.54 -23.73 -12.29
N LEU A 596 -21.46 -22.93 -12.23
CA LEU A 596 -21.47 -21.50 -12.54
C LEU A 596 -21.16 -21.22 -14.02
N LEU A 597 -20.50 -22.14 -14.71
CA LEU A 597 -20.12 -22.04 -16.12
C LEU A 597 -20.79 -23.18 -16.89
N ALA A 598 -21.57 -22.89 -17.94
CA ALA A 598 -22.05 -23.97 -18.83
C ALA A 598 -20.94 -24.45 -19.76
N LEU A 599 -20.02 -25.22 -19.19
CA LEU A 599 -18.93 -25.86 -19.91
C LEU A 599 -19.36 -27.25 -20.37
N GLY A 600 -18.99 -27.60 -21.60
CA GLY A 600 -19.08 -28.97 -22.09
C GLY A 600 -17.95 -29.84 -21.51
N LYS A 601 -17.97 -31.14 -21.82
CA LYS A 601 -16.83 -32.02 -21.50
C LYS A 601 -15.61 -31.60 -22.32
N GLU A 602 -14.50 -31.31 -21.62
CA GLU A 602 -13.18 -31.09 -22.23
C GLU A 602 -12.42 -32.42 -22.28
N ASP A 603 -11.77 -32.73 -23.40
CA ASP A 603 -11.02 -33.99 -23.62
C ASP A 603 -9.52 -33.88 -23.27
N GLY A 604 -9.10 -32.76 -22.65
CA GLY A 604 -7.72 -32.53 -22.22
C GLY A 604 -6.74 -32.16 -23.35
N ALA A 605 -7.16 -32.16 -24.61
CA ALA A 605 -6.31 -31.84 -25.76
C ALA A 605 -5.74 -30.41 -25.68
N GLN A 606 -6.54 -29.45 -25.21
CA GLN A 606 -6.12 -28.05 -25.05
C GLN A 606 -5.01 -27.89 -24.00
N LYS A 607 -5.06 -28.66 -22.91
CA LYS A 607 -4.02 -28.66 -21.87
C LYS A 607 -2.68 -29.11 -22.44
N ALA A 608 -2.66 -30.26 -23.12
CA ALA A 608 -1.44 -30.83 -23.68
C ALA A 608 -0.80 -29.90 -24.73
N TRP A 609 -1.63 -29.33 -25.61
CA TRP A 609 -1.18 -28.33 -26.58
C TRP A 609 -0.60 -27.08 -25.91
N ALA A 610 -1.30 -26.52 -24.91
CA ALA A 610 -0.86 -25.29 -24.23
C ALA A 610 0.46 -25.51 -23.48
N ALA A 611 0.63 -26.67 -22.83
CA ALA A 611 1.88 -27.05 -22.18
C ALA A 611 3.04 -27.10 -23.17
N GLY A 612 2.87 -27.78 -24.32
CA GLY A 612 3.89 -27.84 -25.37
C GLY A 612 4.22 -26.46 -25.95
N PHE A 613 3.20 -25.62 -26.16
CA PHE A 613 3.38 -24.24 -26.62
C PHE A 613 4.20 -23.41 -25.61
N LEU A 614 3.83 -23.42 -24.33
CA LEU A 614 4.53 -22.68 -23.27
C LEU A 614 5.97 -23.19 -23.07
N GLN A 615 6.19 -24.50 -23.09
CA GLN A 615 7.53 -25.10 -23.02
C GLN A 615 8.42 -24.66 -24.19
N GLY A 616 7.86 -24.60 -25.41
CA GLY A 616 8.58 -24.11 -26.59
C GLY A 616 9.05 -22.66 -26.44
N LEU A 617 8.35 -21.83 -25.66
CA LEU A 617 8.73 -20.45 -25.40
C LEU A 617 9.89 -20.31 -24.39
N LEU A 618 10.08 -21.28 -23.49
CA LEU A 618 11.17 -21.23 -22.48
C LEU A 618 12.58 -21.24 -23.09
N GLY A 619 12.71 -21.78 -24.30
CA GLY A 619 13.97 -21.83 -25.04
C GLY A 619 14.29 -20.56 -25.84
N GLY A 620 13.29 -19.71 -26.09
CA GLY A 620 13.45 -18.45 -26.83
C GLY A 620 13.81 -17.27 -25.91
N GLY A 621 14.15 -16.12 -26.50
CA GLY A 621 14.30 -14.85 -25.77
C GLY A 621 15.66 -14.15 -25.93
N GLY A 622 15.84 -13.07 -25.18
CA GLY A 622 17.03 -12.20 -25.22
C GLY A 622 18.24 -12.73 -24.43
N ALA A 623 19.25 -11.88 -24.20
CA ALA A 623 20.46 -12.32 -23.47
C ALA A 623 20.22 -12.62 -21.97
N ALA A 624 19.20 -12.02 -21.36
CA ALA A 624 18.83 -12.19 -19.96
C ALA A 624 17.42 -12.80 -19.81
N VAL A 625 17.17 -13.48 -18.70
CA VAL A 625 15.84 -13.95 -18.31
C VAL A 625 15.05 -12.76 -17.75
N SER A 626 13.94 -12.46 -18.40
CA SER A 626 12.97 -11.47 -17.96
C SER A 626 11.96 -12.06 -16.98
N LEU A 627 11.29 -11.18 -16.23
CA LEU A 627 10.19 -11.54 -15.32
C LEU A 627 9.02 -12.21 -16.08
N ARG A 628 8.79 -11.77 -17.32
CA ARG A 628 7.74 -12.33 -18.21
C ARG A 628 8.10 -13.73 -18.71
N GLU A 629 9.37 -14.06 -18.89
CA GLU A 629 9.78 -15.43 -19.18
C GLU A 629 9.62 -16.32 -17.95
N VAL A 630 9.96 -15.84 -16.75
CA VAL A 630 9.67 -16.54 -15.49
C VAL A 630 8.16 -16.78 -15.33
N ASN A 631 7.32 -15.86 -15.79
CA ASN A 631 5.87 -16.01 -15.82
C ASN A 631 5.39 -17.25 -16.59
N LEU A 632 6.13 -17.69 -17.62
CA LEU A 632 5.82 -18.92 -18.36
C LEU A 632 5.98 -20.17 -17.48
N ALA A 633 6.98 -20.20 -16.60
CA ALA A 633 7.14 -21.27 -15.63
C ALA A 633 6.01 -21.28 -14.58
N TYR A 634 5.50 -20.11 -14.18
CA TYR A 634 4.25 -20.04 -13.39
C TYR A 634 3.04 -20.61 -14.13
N CYS A 635 2.90 -20.33 -15.43
CA CYS A 635 1.81 -20.90 -16.24
C CYS A 635 1.91 -22.44 -16.31
N LEU A 636 3.12 -22.99 -16.43
CA LEU A 636 3.34 -24.44 -16.39
C LEU A 636 3.03 -25.04 -15.02
N GLN A 637 3.35 -24.33 -13.93
CA GLN A 637 2.92 -24.72 -12.57
C GLN A 637 1.39 -24.74 -12.43
N GLU A 638 0.68 -23.73 -12.93
CA GLU A 638 -0.79 -23.69 -12.92
C GLU A 638 -1.41 -24.84 -13.73
N LEU A 639 -0.77 -25.23 -14.85
CA LEU A 639 -1.11 -26.41 -15.65
C LEU A 639 -0.73 -27.74 -14.98
N GLN A 640 -0.01 -27.71 -13.86
CA GLN A 640 0.62 -28.89 -13.25
C GLN A 640 1.43 -29.71 -14.26
N HIS A 641 2.15 -29.02 -15.14
CA HIS A 641 3.11 -29.57 -16.09
C HIS A 641 4.52 -29.28 -15.58
N THR A 642 4.90 -29.98 -14.52
CA THR A 642 5.98 -29.60 -13.59
C THR A 642 7.24 -30.44 -13.71
N GLU A 643 7.35 -31.30 -14.73
CA GLU A 643 8.45 -32.24 -14.90
C GLU A 643 9.81 -31.51 -14.94
N LEU A 644 9.91 -30.47 -15.77
CA LEU A 644 11.11 -29.63 -15.84
C LEU A 644 11.33 -28.85 -14.54
N LEU A 645 10.26 -28.33 -13.92
CA LEU A 645 10.34 -27.54 -12.68
C LEU A 645 10.93 -28.38 -11.55
N ARG A 646 10.43 -29.61 -11.37
CA ARG A 646 10.95 -30.55 -10.37
C ARG A 646 12.36 -31.01 -10.70
N SER A 647 12.64 -31.34 -11.97
CA SER A 647 13.98 -31.79 -12.38
C SER A 647 15.05 -30.74 -12.08
N VAL A 648 14.77 -29.46 -12.34
CA VAL A 648 15.71 -28.36 -12.05
C VAL A 648 15.87 -28.17 -10.55
N GLU A 649 14.78 -28.26 -9.78
CA GLU A 649 14.85 -28.13 -8.32
C GLU A 649 15.63 -29.29 -7.67
N GLU A 650 15.39 -30.52 -8.10
CA GLU A 650 16.14 -31.71 -7.68
C GLU A 650 17.63 -31.57 -8.03
N ASP A 651 17.95 -31.15 -9.26
CA ASP A 651 19.34 -30.94 -9.67
C ASP A 651 20.03 -29.82 -8.87
N LEU A 652 19.29 -28.78 -8.48
CA LEU A 652 19.81 -27.71 -7.63
C LEU A 652 20.11 -28.23 -6.21
N GLN A 653 19.20 -29.01 -5.62
CA GLN A 653 19.38 -29.59 -4.29
C GLN A 653 20.54 -30.60 -4.23
N LEU A 654 20.70 -31.39 -5.29
CA LEU A 654 21.76 -32.40 -5.42
C LEU A 654 23.10 -31.82 -5.93
N ARG A 655 23.16 -30.52 -6.24
CA ARG A 655 24.33 -29.84 -6.83
C ARG A 655 24.79 -30.46 -8.16
N SER A 656 23.85 -30.96 -8.95
CA SER A 656 24.08 -31.64 -10.24
C SER A 656 23.71 -30.81 -11.47
N LEU A 657 23.54 -29.49 -11.33
CA LEU A 657 23.24 -28.55 -12.42
C LEU A 657 24.41 -28.32 -13.39
N ALA A 658 25.63 -28.73 -13.04
CA ALA A 658 26.82 -28.51 -13.86
C ALA A 658 26.66 -29.16 -15.25
N GLY A 659 26.79 -28.34 -16.31
CA GLY A 659 26.61 -28.81 -17.70
C GLY A 659 25.15 -28.97 -18.15
N LYS A 660 24.16 -28.74 -17.28
CA LYS A 660 22.73 -28.86 -17.60
C LYS A 660 22.03 -27.51 -17.80
N LEU A 661 22.66 -26.38 -17.44
CA LEU A 661 22.04 -25.05 -17.46
C LEU A 661 21.77 -24.52 -18.88
N THR A 662 20.67 -24.95 -19.48
CA THR A 662 20.11 -24.34 -20.69
C THR A 662 19.32 -23.07 -20.35
N ARG A 663 18.86 -22.34 -21.37
CA ARG A 663 17.98 -21.17 -21.16
C ARG A 663 16.71 -21.51 -20.39
N ALA A 664 16.04 -22.62 -20.75
CA ALA A 664 14.86 -23.09 -20.04
C ALA A 664 15.16 -23.39 -18.56
N HIS A 665 16.34 -23.95 -18.25
CA HIS A 665 16.78 -24.14 -16.86
C HIS A 665 16.95 -22.80 -16.14
N CYS A 666 17.51 -21.78 -16.80
CA CYS A 666 17.65 -20.44 -16.21
C CYS A 666 16.29 -19.80 -15.90
N VAL A 667 15.30 -19.96 -16.80
CA VAL A 667 13.93 -19.48 -16.55
C VAL A 667 13.32 -20.19 -15.35
N VAL A 668 13.46 -21.51 -15.26
CA VAL A 668 12.95 -22.30 -14.13
C VAL A 668 13.69 -21.97 -12.83
N LEU A 669 15.00 -21.72 -12.88
CA LEU A 669 15.74 -21.23 -11.72
C LEU A 669 15.22 -19.87 -11.25
N GLY A 670 14.92 -18.94 -12.17
CA GLY A 670 14.25 -17.68 -11.83
C GLY A 670 12.94 -17.92 -11.08
N TYR A 671 12.10 -18.83 -11.58
CA TYR A 671 10.87 -19.24 -10.89
C TYR A 671 11.14 -19.82 -9.49
N LEU A 672 12.12 -20.71 -9.34
CA LEU A 672 12.47 -21.30 -8.05
C LEU A 672 13.00 -20.26 -7.06
N LEU A 673 13.76 -19.27 -7.51
CA LEU A 673 14.18 -18.14 -6.68
C LEU A 673 12.98 -17.36 -6.14
N HIS A 674 11.93 -17.21 -6.96
CA HIS A 674 10.73 -16.49 -6.52
C HIS A 674 9.90 -17.28 -5.50
N VAL A 675 9.79 -18.61 -5.65
CA VAL A 675 8.82 -19.40 -4.86
C VAL A 675 9.41 -20.32 -3.81
N SER A 676 10.66 -20.77 -3.96
CA SER A 676 11.24 -21.81 -3.09
C SER A 676 12.06 -21.19 -1.96
N PRO A 677 11.63 -21.32 -0.69
CA PRO A 677 12.32 -20.75 0.46
C PRO A 677 13.82 -21.06 0.46
N HIS A 678 14.11 -22.35 0.28
CA HIS A 678 15.45 -22.90 0.20
C HIS A 678 16.30 -22.26 -0.90
N CYS A 679 15.76 -22.19 -2.12
CA CYS A 679 16.52 -21.70 -3.27
C CYS A 679 16.91 -20.23 -3.12
N SER A 680 16.01 -19.38 -2.65
CA SER A 680 16.27 -17.94 -2.59
C SER A 680 17.04 -17.50 -1.34
N GLU A 681 17.06 -18.29 -0.26
CA GLU A 681 17.94 -18.02 0.87
C GLU A 681 19.39 -18.38 0.55
N GLN A 682 19.62 -19.54 -0.06
CA GLN A 682 20.94 -19.99 -0.50
C GLN A 682 20.83 -20.73 -1.83
N THR A 683 21.37 -20.14 -2.89
CA THR A 683 21.52 -20.80 -4.18
C THR A 683 22.97 -21.20 -4.39
N ASP A 684 23.24 -22.48 -4.61
CA ASP A 684 24.57 -22.97 -4.98
C ASP A 684 24.63 -23.30 -6.47
N LEU A 685 25.35 -22.47 -7.22
CA LEU A 685 25.59 -22.67 -8.66
C LEU A 685 27.08 -22.92 -8.93
N SER A 686 27.83 -23.37 -7.92
CA SER A 686 29.26 -23.70 -8.03
C SER A 686 29.51 -24.69 -9.16
N GLY A 687 30.54 -24.43 -9.98
CA GLY A 687 30.88 -25.26 -11.13
C GLY A 687 29.86 -25.29 -12.28
N SER A 688 28.73 -24.56 -12.14
CA SER A 688 27.63 -24.50 -13.10
C SER A 688 27.55 -23.15 -13.83
N LEU A 689 28.06 -22.07 -13.21
CA LEU A 689 28.06 -20.74 -13.81
C LEU A 689 29.12 -20.57 -14.91
N SER A 690 28.66 -20.14 -16.09
CA SER A 690 29.48 -19.55 -17.15
C SER A 690 29.19 -18.05 -17.24
N ALA A 691 30.04 -17.27 -17.94
CA ALA A 691 29.77 -15.85 -18.19
C ALA A 691 28.40 -15.62 -18.86
N ALA A 692 28.02 -16.50 -19.80
CA ALA A 692 26.71 -16.45 -20.45
C ALA A 692 25.56 -16.75 -19.48
N THR A 693 25.71 -17.74 -18.61
CA THR A 693 24.70 -18.12 -17.60
C THR A 693 24.52 -17.04 -16.54
N VAL A 694 25.61 -16.40 -16.10
CA VAL A 694 25.54 -15.27 -15.15
C VAL A 694 24.79 -14.11 -15.78
N LYS A 695 25.12 -13.73 -17.02
CA LYS A 695 24.40 -12.69 -17.75
C LYS A 695 22.91 -13.06 -17.94
N CYS A 696 22.63 -14.33 -18.17
CA CYS A 696 21.29 -14.88 -18.30
C CYS A 696 20.46 -14.68 -17.02
N LEU A 697 21.04 -15.01 -15.85
CA LEU A 697 20.35 -15.00 -14.56
C LEU A 697 20.41 -13.67 -13.81
N LEU A 698 21.24 -12.71 -14.23
CA LEU A 698 21.52 -11.49 -13.48
C LEU A 698 20.27 -10.78 -12.92
N PRO A 699 19.18 -10.56 -13.69
CA PRO A 699 17.99 -9.91 -13.15
C PRO A 699 17.28 -10.72 -12.05
N GLN A 700 17.37 -12.05 -12.13
CA GLN A 700 16.71 -12.98 -11.21
C GLN A 700 17.48 -13.14 -9.89
N LEU A 701 18.80 -12.86 -9.90
CA LEU A 701 19.63 -12.93 -8.69
C LEU A 701 19.23 -11.89 -7.63
N LEU A 702 18.43 -10.88 -7.95
CA LEU A 702 17.85 -9.95 -6.98
C LEU A 702 16.92 -10.64 -5.96
N PHE A 703 16.39 -11.81 -6.29
CA PHE A 703 15.58 -12.64 -5.41
C PHE A 703 16.42 -13.59 -4.54
N CYS A 704 17.73 -13.64 -4.78
CA CYS A 704 18.68 -14.50 -4.07
C CYS A 704 19.37 -13.72 -2.95
N SER A 705 19.27 -14.21 -1.71
CA SER A 705 19.94 -13.63 -0.55
C SER A 705 21.43 -13.98 -0.51
N CYS A 706 21.79 -15.18 -0.94
CA CYS A 706 23.16 -15.67 -0.95
C CYS A 706 23.40 -16.59 -2.16
N LEU A 707 24.28 -16.16 -3.06
CA LEU A 707 24.72 -16.97 -4.19
C LEU A 707 26.12 -17.53 -3.92
N ARG A 708 26.26 -18.86 -3.92
CA ARG A 708 27.56 -19.52 -3.93
C ARG A 708 28.00 -19.76 -5.37
N SER A 709 29.17 -19.22 -5.70
CA SER A 709 29.79 -19.37 -7.01
C SER A 709 31.27 -19.69 -6.84
N ALA A 710 31.63 -20.97 -6.68
CA ALA A 710 33.02 -21.38 -6.84
C ALA A 710 33.31 -21.58 -8.34
N PRO A 711 34.40 -21.00 -8.89
CA PRO A 711 34.86 -21.34 -10.23
C PRO A 711 35.26 -22.82 -10.26
N ARG A 712 35.09 -23.50 -11.41
CA ARG A 712 35.76 -24.79 -11.62
C ARG A 712 37.27 -24.56 -11.42
N PRO A 713 38.01 -25.45 -10.73
CA PRO A 713 39.46 -25.37 -10.72
C PRO A 713 39.95 -25.36 -12.17
N ARG A 714 40.62 -24.27 -12.56
CA ARG A 714 41.22 -24.12 -13.88
C ARG A 714 42.33 -25.15 -13.99
N HIS A 715 42.15 -26.20 -14.78
CA HIS A 715 43.29 -26.98 -15.26
C HIS A 715 43.93 -26.38 -16.52
N ASP A 716 43.34 -25.33 -17.11
CA ASP A 716 43.97 -24.59 -18.21
C ASP A 716 44.01 -23.09 -17.89
N ALA A 717 45.06 -22.70 -17.18
CA ALA A 717 45.55 -21.33 -17.21
C ALA A 717 46.66 -21.28 -18.27
N LEU A 718 46.39 -20.69 -19.43
CA LEU A 718 47.40 -20.01 -20.26
C LEU A 718 46.72 -19.20 -21.37
N SER A 719 47.19 -17.96 -21.51
CA SER A 719 46.87 -16.95 -22.53
C SER A 719 45.55 -16.17 -22.39
N LEU A 720 45.62 -15.08 -21.63
CA LEU A 720 45.13 -13.76 -22.05
C LEU A 720 45.85 -12.72 -21.19
N ALA A 721 47.13 -12.55 -21.46
CA ALA A 721 47.89 -11.39 -21.00
C ALA A 721 47.52 -10.22 -21.93
N MET A 722 46.76 -9.26 -21.42
CA MET A 722 46.65 -7.95 -22.04
C MET A 722 47.95 -7.18 -21.77
N ALA A 723 48.72 -6.92 -22.82
CA ALA A 723 49.77 -5.92 -22.79
C ALA A 723 49.14 -4.52 -22.71
N PRO A 724 49.65 -3.60 -21.86
CA PRO A 724 49.24 -2.20 -21.90
C PRO A 724 50.06 -1.45 -22.96
N SER A 725 49.39 -0.81 -23.91
CA SER A 725 49.97 0.31 -24.65
C SER A 725 49.95 1.56 -23.76
N PRO A 726 51.06 2.28 -23.57
CA PRO A 726 51.02 3.65 -23.10
C PRO A 726 50.90 4.59 -24.32
N SER A 727 49.93 5.50 -24.29
CA SER A 727 49.97 6.73 -25.09
C SER A 727 50.92 7.74 -24.40
N PRO A 728 51.47 8.72 -25.15
CA PRO A 728 50.69 9.86 -25.64
C PRO A 728 50.31 9.77 -27.12
#